data_AF-A0A842W038-F1
#
_entry.id   AF-A0A842W038-F1
#
_cell.length_a   1.000
_cell.length_b   1.000
_cell.length_c   1.000
_cell.angle_alpha   90.00
_cell.angle_beta   90.00
_cell.angle_gamma   90.00
#
_symmetry.space_group_name_H-M   'P 1'
#
loop_
_entity.id
_entity.type
_entity.pdbx_description
1 polymer ?
#
loop_
_entity_poly.entity_id
_entity_poly.type
_entity_poly.pdbx_seq_one_letter_code
_entity_poly.pdbx_strand_id
1 'polypeptide(L)'
;MKNKFERKILNKISPFTETSQVKGKEIRVFVGRENEKNTLMTAIQTVAISKHGSAIKITGPGGSGKSTLFGYIAQLIDNGNIFKQSRGLLDESNLELLAAFIDAPKDQDTSFRYFWTSIVDSFSDSIHGLTAEFFEYFATKLILTCLKRLISISDRDTIISIMQGPYPRFKEDIKDHNWEDLVRIDRLIESGSIYYNFDQNHAKQIIERNIRRLQRIVITLPDGTKRRFSYEKEYFDKLFDLFDDDAEKTINALLCLKGSKVKFLPTDKSIMKLLNWVCNTWEWIHKKSICIVVGVDNLGYLTANANTDNNTYNKFVQTLLQMRNDLNNFLFVIIGTNSDWDEVENFVKTKQDYKRQLSGFFSRKIDLNRLTKEEAVEALRGIMQNFWTQQKLSPTNIYYPFSAGFFSYLYDYEVRDYRSMLNVLNGIWNWFKEKKKVKTFDKPFDYIRFIRKKWAIREGKQYILQLRDLIPFEKKVLKDKWNKIDAVFKSNEKSNMVEVAMTAFIEVLRDNEVPRRIALVQQHATLQYFTKGKKQTRFPDVYVAVQNPGPLDENRAFEIQVKIHEPNQYVRLKEIEGSLGSLTHKKIDALVFLITGPGLEPRALTEIERLQVSERVFCVSPLNSDQLDALLLMVYYRELIESDPPPLLVKEIFSTIFGIDWEDLINRIGNMTAMSPLKEPIVEKEPVKQGSSAITDYLHVNKTPEVTQKTLNKEQPNQEEISVGHKPAQTTAMCKPENDTPASERPESISTSEESDVNEGLHVPEEIVELKNRYECILNEVSFILNLALDRKGRWGGQVTKDYVKKRVPPELKEEQCRLVFDQLRKDAKKFPVILAEYEGTSLKFNDTSKKFRKYLQNPNE
;
A
#
# COMPACT_ATOMS: atom_id res chain seq x y z
N MET A 1 24.74 24.02 15.35
CA MET A 1 23.33 23.61 15.59
C MET A 1 22.92 22.35 14.81
N LYS A 2 23.29 22.19 13.52
CA LYS A 2 22.93 21.05 12.66
C LYS A 2 23.20 19.66 13.27
N ASN A 3 24.40 19.44 13.86
CA ASN A 3 24.75 18.18 14.53
C ASN A 3 23.87 17.84 15.76
N LYS A 4 23.29 18.82 16.47
CA LYS A 4 22.42 18.56 17.62
C LYS A 4 21.02 18.14 17.17
N PHE A 5 20.52 18.74 16.09
CA PHE A 5 19.23 18.39 15.50
C PHE A 5 19.26 16.99 14.87
N GLU A 6 20.29 16.69 14.08
CA GLU A 6 20.47 15.37 13.46
C GLU A 6 20.60 14.26 14.50
N ARG A 7 21.39 14.46 15.57
CA ARG A 7 21.47 13.50 16.69
C ARG A 7 20.11 13.24 17.35
N LYS A 8 19.27 14.27 17.50
CA LYS A 8 17.92 14.09 18.05
C LYS A 8 17.06 13.22 17.15
N ILE A 9 17.12 13.41 15.83
CA ILE A 9 16.38 12.63 14.83
C ILE A 9 16.81 11.16 14.84
N LEU A 10 18.13 10.91 14.84
CA LEU A 10 18.68 9.55 14.79
C LEU A 10 18.23 8.68 16.00
N ASN A 11 17.91 9.31 17.13
CA ASN A 11 17.40 8.62 18.31
C ASN A 11 15.88 8.36 18.30
N LYS A 12 15.14 8.80 17.26
CA LYS A 12 13.68 8.62 17.17
C LYS A 12 13.29 7.44 16.31
N ILE A 13 12.16 6.82 16.64
CA ILE A 13 11.52 5.80 15.79
C ILE A 13 11.18 6.43 14.44
N SER A 14 11.29 5.65 13.37
CA SER A 14 10.96 6.12 12.02
C SER A 14 9.47 6.49 11.93
N PRO A 15 9.13 7.62 11.28
CA PRO A 15 7.74 8.01 11.07
C PRO A 15 7.00 7.12 10.06
N PHE A 16 7.73 6.24 9.34
CA PHE A 16 7.18 5.38 8.28
C PHE A 16 7.05 3.90 8.72
N THR A 17 7.05 3.65 10.03
CA THR A 17 6.99 2.28 10.58
C THR A 17 5.63 1.61 10.41
N GLU A 18 4.59 2.38 10.09
CA GLU A 18 3.22 1.89 9.88
C GLU A 18 2.99 1.58 8.41
N THR A 19 3.39 0.38 7.99
CA THR A 19 3.31 -0.06 6.59
C THR A 19 2.00 -0.80 6.31
N SER A 20 1.36 -1.33 7.36
CA SER A 20 -0.03 -1.75 7.38
C SER A 20 -0.77 -0.96 8.45
N GLN A 21 -2.05 -0.67 8.21
CA GLN A 21 -2.92 -0.16 9.26
C GLN A 21 -2.91 -1.18 10.42
N VAL A 22 -2.49 -0.72 11.60
CA VAL A 22 -2.64 -1.50 12.83
C VAL A 22 -4.05 -1.24 13.33
N LYS A 23 -4.84 -2.30 13.53
CA LYS A 23 -6.20 -2.18 14.09
C LYS A 23 -6.15 -1.46 15.43
N GLY A 24 -7.14 -0.60 15.69
CA GLY A 24 -7.19 0.25 16.89
C GLY A 24 -6.20 1.42 16.91
N LYS A 25 -5.31 1.56 15.92
CA LYS A 25 -4.40 2.70 15.85
C LYS A 25 -5.04 3.87 15.11
N GLU A 26 -4.88 5.07 15.69
CA GLU A 26 -5.36 6.33 15.13
C GLU A 26 -4.76 6.60 13.74
N ILE A 27 -5.62 6.77 12.74
CA ILE A 27 -5.29 7.27 11.41
C ILE A 27 -5.25 8.79 11.46
N ARG A 28 -4.04 9.32 11.43
CA ARG A 28 -3.80 10.77 11.52
C ARG A 28 -3.76 11.49 10.19
N VAL A 29 -3.64 10.74 9.10
CA VAL A 29 -3.52 11.29 7.75
C VAL A 29 -4.42 10.50 6.82
N PHE A 30 -5.38 11.20 6.21
CA PHE A 30 -6.35 10.63 5.28
C PHE A 30 -6.51 11.59 4.09
N VAL A 31 -6.20 11.13 2.88
CA VAL A 31 -6.07 11.98 1.67
C VAL A 31 -6.77 11.35 0.46
N GLY A 32 -7.40 12.16 -0.38
CA GLY A 32 -7.92 11.80 -1.72
C GLY A 32 -9.27 11.05 -1.77
N ARG A 33 -9.61 10.30 -0.71
CA ARG A 33 -10.73 9.33 -0.69
C ARG A 33 -12.10 9.88 -0.27
N GLU A 34 -12.36 11.15 -0.54
CA GLU A 34 -13.57 11.82 -0.01
C GLU A 34 -14.84 11.25 -0.64
N ASN A 35 -14.81 10.89 -1.93
CA ASN A 35 -15.95 10.31 -2.64
C ASN A 35 -16.29 8.91 -2.13
N GLU A 36 -15.27 8.08 -1.91
CA GLU A 36 -15.44 6.72 -1.40
C GLU A 36 -15.88 6.72 0.06
N LYS A 37 -15.37 7.67 0.87
CA LYS A 37 -15.86 7.94 2.23
C LYS A 37 -17.35 8.26 2.22
N ASN A 38 -17.79 9.18 1.36
CA ASN A 38 -19.20 9.56 1.25
C ASN A 38 -20.07 8.37 0.79
N THR A 39 -19.55 7.53 -0.10
CA THR A 39 -20.23 6.31 -0.55
C THR A 39 -20.49 5.33 0.60
N LEU A 40 -19.52 5.15 1.51
CA LEU A 40 -19.69 4.36 2.73
C LEU A 40 -20.72 5.00 3.67
N MET A 41 -20.68 6.32 3.87
CA MET A 41 -21.67 7.02 4.70
C MET A 41 -23.10 6.87 4.17
N THR A 42 -23.32 6.97 2.85
CA THR A 42 -24.64 6.72 2.24
C THR A 42 -25.12 5.30 2.47
N ALA A 43 -24.21 4.31 2.42
CA ALA A 43 -24.58 2.93 2.67
C ALA A 43 -24.92 2.67 4.14
N ILE A 44 -24.19 3.30 5.09
CA ILE A 44 -24.53 3.27 6.52
C ILE A 44 -25.95 3.82 6.72
N GLN A 45 -26.27 4.96 6.11
CA GLN A 45 -27.60 5.55 6.18
C GLN A 45 -28.67 4.62 5.58
N THR A 46 -28.38 3.99 4.43
CA THR A 46 -29.29 3.06 3.76
C THR A 46 -29.63 1.86 4.64
N VAL A 47 -28.62 1.26 5.29
CA VAL A 47 -28.83 0.15 6.24
C VAL A 47 -29.61 0.64 7.46
N ALA A 48 -29.28 1.81 8.01
CA ALA A 48 -29.97 2.38 9.16
C ALA A 48 -31.48 2.63 8.90
N ILE A 49 -31.84 3.09 7.70
CA ILE A 49 -33.24 3.36 7.31
C ILE A 49 -33.98 2.08 6.95
N SER A 50 -33.39 1.24 6.09
CA SER A 50 -34.06 0.03 5.58
C SER A 50 -34.16 -1.09 6.61
N LYS A 51 -33.29 -1.09 7.62
CA LYS A 51 -33.08 -2.17 8.59
C LYS A 51 -32.71 -3.51 7.97
N HIS A 52 -32.33 -3.52 6.70
CA HIS A 52 -31.88 -4.73 6.01
C HIS A 52 -30.35 -4.79 6.01
N GLY A 53 -29.81 -5.97 6.30
CA GLY A 53 -28.38 -6.23 6.19
C GLY A 53 -27.89 -6.04 4.75
N SER A 54 -26.75 -5.37 4.59
CA SER A 54 -26.12 -5.15 3.28
C SER A 54 -24.62 -5.39 3.38
N ALA A 55 -24.01 -5.67 2.22
CA ALA A 55 -22.58 -5.68 2.04
C ALA A 55 -22.11 -4.66 0.99
N ILE A 56 -20.87 -4.21 1.11
CA ILE A 56 -20.12 -3.41 0.14
C ILE A 56 -18.82 -4.14 -0.16
N LYS A 57 -18.46 -4.16 -1.44
CA LYS A 57 -17.13 -4.62 -1.87
C LYS A 57 -16.20 -3.43 -1.94
N ILE A 58 -15.03 -3.51 -1.29
CA ILE A 58 -13.92 -2.60 -1.57
C ILE A 58 -12.85 -3.40 -2.32
N THR A 59 -12.49 -2.92 -3.51
CA THR A 59 -11.49 -3.52 -4.38
C THR A 59 -10.40 -2.51 -4.74
N GLY A 60 -9.29 -2.98 -5.32
CA GLY A 60 -8.18 -2.14 -5.75
C GLY A 60 -6.83 -2.85 -5.59
N PRO A 61 -5.77 -2.37 -6.25
CA PRO A 61 -4.43 -2.96 -6.16
C PRO A 61 -3.84 -2.84 -4.74
N GLY A 62 -2.72 -3.54 -4.50
CA GLY A 62 -1.90 -3.32 -3.30
C GLY A 62 -1.52 -1.84 -3.12
N GLY A 63 -1.51 -1.36 -1.88
CA GLY A 63 -1.13 0.01 -1.56
C GLY A 63 -2.16 1.10 -1.88
N SER A 64 -3.38 0.77 -2.32
CA SER A 64 -4.41 1.78 -2.63
C SER A 64 -5.12 2.39 -1.41
N GLY A 65 -4.89 1.89 -0.20
CA GLY A 65 -5.48 2.43 1.04
C GLY A 65 -6.88 1.90 1.37
N LYS A 66 -7.21 0.68 0.96
CA LYS A 66 -8.52 0.04 1.25
C LYS A 66 -8.81 -0.10 2.74
N SER A 67 -7.89 -0.71 3.49
CA SER A 67 -7.98 -0.83 4.94
C SER A 67 -8.06 0.56 5.58
N THR A 68 -7.21 1.49 5.15
CA THR A 68 -7.18 2.87 5.64
C THR A 68 -8.53 3.59 5.47
N LEU A 69 -9.24 3.39 4.35
CA LEU A 69 -10.58 3.93 4.13
C LEU A 69 -11.57 3.43 5.19
N PHE A 70 -11.64 2.12 5.39
CA PHE A 70 -12.54 1.56 6.40
C PHE A 70 -12.14 1.94 7.82
N GLY A 71 -10.84 1.82 8.14
CA GLY A 71 -10.26 2.22 9.41
C GLY A 71 -10.58 3.66 9.78
N TYR A 72 -10.57 4.57 8.80
CA TYR A 72 -10.88 5.97 9.03
C TYR A 72 -12.37 6.16 9.35
N ILE A 73 -13.26 5.44 8.66
CA ILE A 73 -14.69 5.42 8.99
C ILE A 73 -14.93 4.86 10.40
N ALA A 74 -14.28 3.74 10.76
CA ALA A 74 -14.39 3.15 12.09
C ALA A 74 -13.94 4.14 13.17
N GLN A 75 -12.79 4.78 12.98
CA GLN A 75 -12.30 5.82 13.89
C GLN A 75 -13.25 7.02 14.01
N LEU A 76 -13.91 7.43 12.92
CA LEU A 76 -14.91 8.50 12.97
C LEU A 76 -16.15 8.08 13.78
N ILE A 77 -16.55 6.82 13.68
CA ILE A 77 -17.67 6.25 14.45
C ILE A 77 -17.28 6.21 15.94
N ASP A 78 -16.14 5.62 16.29
CA ASP A 78 -15.70 5.44 17.68
C ASP A 78 -15.53 6.79 18.41
N ASN A 79 -15.06 7.82 17.70
CA ASN A 79 -14.90 9.17 18.25
C ASN A 79 -16.18 10.03 18.17
N GLY A 80 -17.30 9.50 17.66
CA GLY A 80 -18.55 10.25 17.45
C GLY A 80 -18.47 11.36 16.39
N ASN A 81 -17.35 11.52 15.71
CA ASN A 81 -17.13 12.56 14.70
C ASN A 81 -17.81 12.25 13.36
N ILE A 82 -18.26 11.02 13.14
CA ILE A 82 -18.92 10.59 11.91
C ILE A 82 -20.16 11.45 11.61
N PHE A 83 -20.95 11.81 12.63
CA PHE A 83 -22.16 12.63 12.46
C PHE A 83 -21.82 14.04 11.94
N LYS A 84 -20.79 14.68 12.52
CA LYS A 84 -20.30 16.00 12.07
C LYS A 84 -19.75 15.94 10.64
N GLN A 85 -18.97 14.90 10.32
CA GLN A 85 -18.39 14.76 8.98
C GLN A 85 -19.40 14.36 7.91
N SER A 86 -20.53 13.75 8.30
CA SER A 86 -21.58 13.33 7.37
C SER A 86 -22.37 14.49 6.74
N ARG A 87 -22.13 15.74 7.16
CA ARG A 87 -22.84 16.95 6.68
C ARG A 87 -24.36 16.83 6.75
N GLY A 88 -24.87 16.20 7.81
CA GLY A 88 -26.31 16.02 8.06
C GLY A 88 -26.92 14.76 7.44
N LEU A 89 -26.14 13.92 6.76
CA LEU A 89 -26.61 12.64 6.22
C LEU A 89 -26.96 11.65 7.34
N LEU A 90 -26.20 11.67 8.44
CA LEU A 90 -26.40 10.84 9.62
C LEU A 90 -26.81 11.73 10.79
N ASP A 91 -27.83 11.30 11.54
CA ASP A 91 -28.39 12.05 12.65
C ASP A 91 -28.09 11.35 13.98
N GLU A 92 -27.26 11.99 14.80
CA GLU A 92 -26.83 11.49 16.12
C GLU A 92 -28.00 11.30 17.09
N SER A 93 -29.07 12.09 16.93
CA SER A 93 -30.26 11.97 17.80
C SER A 93 -31.04 10.68 17.54
N ASN A 94 -30.91 10.12 16.33
CA ASN A 94 -31.77 9.06 15.84
C ASN A 94 -31.05 7.72 15.61
N LEU A 95 -29.73 7.74 15.47
CA LEU A 95 -28.92 6.60 15.10
C LEU A 95 -27.76 6.38 16.07
N GLU A 96 -27.56 5.14 16.45
CA GLU A 96 -26.38 4.65 17.17
C GLU A 96 -25.51 3.83 16.20
N LEU A 97 -24.21 4.09 16.19
CA LEU A 97 -23.26 3.42 15.30
C LEU A 97 -22.18 2.70 16.11
N LEU A 98 -21.93 1.44 15.74
CA LEU A 98 -20.81 0.65 16.25
C LEU A 98 -19.97 0.19 15.07
N ALA A 99 -18.64 0.28 15.18
CA ALA A 99 -17.71 -0.18 14.16
C ALA A 99 -16.87 -1.34 14.68
N ALA A 100 -16.76 -2.40 13.88
CA ALA A 100 -15.86 -3.53 14.14
C ALA A 100 -14.90 -3.70 12.96
N PHE A 101 -13.61 -3.85 13.23
CA PHE A 101 -12.62 -4.08 12.19
C PHE A 101 -11.89 -5.41 12.37
N ILE A 102 -12.27 -6.40 11.58
CA ILE A 102 -11.87 -7.81 11.74
C ILE A 102 -11.12 -8.30 10.51
N ASP A 103 -10.36 -9.39 10.67
CA ASP A 103 -9.70 -10.06 9.54
C ASP A 103 -10.59 -11.19 9.05
N ALA A 104 -10.54 -11.47 7.75
CA ALA A 104 -11.05 -12.73 7.22
C ALA A 104 -10.35 -13.91 7.93
N PRO A 105 -11.04 -15.05 8.11
CA PRO A 105 -10.45 -16.22 8.75
C PRO A 105 -9.15 -16.64 8.06
N LYS A 106 -8.06 -16.67 8.82
CA LYS A 106 -6.77 -17.21 8.38
C LYS A 106 -6.57 -18.56 9.04
N ASP A 107 -6.48 -19.62 8.23
CA ASP A 107 -6.27 -21.01 8.71
C ASP A 107 -7.35 -21.49 9.70
N GLN A 108 -8.54 -20.88 9.65
CA GLN A 108 -9.68 -21.17 10.52
C GLN A 108 -10.95 -21.41 9.71
N ASP A 109 -11.94 -22.06 10.33
CA ASP A 109 -13.20 -22.36 9.65
C ASP A 109 -14.02 -21.10 9.39
N THR A 110 -14.38 -20.88 8.12
CA THR A 110 -15.20 -19.74 7.68
C THR A 110 -16.65 -19.96 8.09
N SER A 111 -16.97 -19.66 9.34
CA SER A 111 -18.29 -19.83 9.97
C SER A 111 -18.82 -18.52 10.55
N PHE A 112 -20.13 -18.42 10.79
CA PHE A 112 -20.69 -17.23 11.42
C PHE A 112 -20.15 -17.01 12.84
N ARG A 113 -19.88 -18.10 13.58
CA ARG A 113 -19.23 -18.04 14.90
C ARG A 113 -17.92 -17.26 14.88
N TYR A 114 -17.04 -17.53 13.92
CA TYR A 114 -15.77 -16.81 13.79
C TYR A 114 -16.00 -15.30 13.67
N PHE A 115 -16.91 -14.89 12.79
CA PHE A 115 -17.23 -13.48 12.57
C PHE A 115 -17.80 -12.84 13.84
N TRP A 116 -18.73 -13.52 14.53
CA TRP A 116 -19.30 -13.00 15.77
C TRP A 116 -18.25 -12.80 16.86
N THR A 117 -17.45 -13.82 17.15
CA THR A 117 -16.39 -13.73 18.17
C THR A 117 -15.42 -12.60 17.83
N SER A 118 -15.02 -12.49 16.56
CA SER A 118 -14.14 -11.41 16.08
C SER A 118 -14.76 -10.01 16.24
N ILE A 119 -16.06 -9.86 15.97
CA ILE A 119 -16.79 -8.59 16.15
C ILE A 119 -16.80 -8.18 17.62
N VAL A 120 -17.13 -9.11 18.52
CA VAL A 120 -17.18 -8.82 19.97
C VAL A 120 -15.79 -8.46 20.51
N ASP A 121 -14.76 -9.19 20.07
CA ASP A 121 -13.38 -8.88 20.45
C ASP A 121 -13.00 -7.48 19.96
N SER A 122 -13.37 -7.12 18.72
CA SER A 122 -13.14 -5.78 18.18
C SER A 122 -13.84 -4.67 18.97
N PHE A 123 -15.01 -4.91 19.56
CA PHE A 123 -15.70 -3.92 20.39
C PHE A 123 -15.08 -3.76 21.78
N SER A 124 -14.38 -4.76 22.28
CA SER A 124 -13.79 -4.72 23.63
C SER A 124 -12.67 -3.66 23.74
N ASP A 125 -12.10 -3.24 22.60
CA ASP A 125 -11.02 -2.26 22.53
C ASP A 125 -11.51 -0.80 22.30
N SER A 126 -12.77 -0.57 21.90
CA SER A 126 -13.19 0.71 21.25
C SER A 126 -14.35 1.49 21.88
N ILE A 127 -15.01 1.01 22.93
CA ILE A 127 -16.27 1.64 23.41
C ILE A 127 -16.01 2.95 24.16
N HIS A 128 -16.18 4.07 23.46
CA HIS A 128 -16.26 5.45 23.99
C HIS A 128 -15.15 5.84 25.00
N GLY A 129 -13.96 5.25 24.87
CA GLY A 129 -12.83 5.51 25.77
C GLY A 129 -12.99 4.98 27.20
N LEU A 130 -13.99 4.12 27.45
CA LEU A 130 -14.19 3.42 28.72
C LEU A 130 -13.55 2.03 28.66
N THR A 131 -12.79 1.65 29.68
CA THR A 131 -12.03 0.38 29.75
C THR A 131 -12.88 -0.84 30.15
N ALA A 132 -14.13 -0.93 29.67
CA ALA A 132 -15.04 -2.02 30.00
C ALA A 132 -15.29 -2.94 28.79
N GLU A 133 -15.45 -4.23 29.02
CA GLU A 133 -15.78 -5.16 27.94
C GLU A 133 -17.19 -4.86 27.38
N PHE A 134 -17.42 -5.16 26.09
CA PHE A 134 -18.68 -4.84 25.40
C PHE A 134 -19.93 -5.33 26.15
N PHE A 135 -19.92 -6.58 26.62
CA PHE A 135 -21.07 -7.14 27.32
C PHE A 135 -21.24 -6.61 28.75
N GLU A 136 -20.17 -6.23 29.44
CA GLU A 136 -20.26 -5.58 30.75
C GLU A 136 -20.92 -4.20 30.60
N TYR A 137 -20.49 -3.42 29.61
CA TYR A 137 -21.07 -2.13 29.31
C TYR A 137 -22.54 -2.27 28.89
N PHE A 138 -22.85 -3.21 28.00
CA PHE A 138 -24.22 -3.53 27.61
C PHE A 138 -25.10 -3.89 28.80
N ALA A 139 -24.64 -4.81 29.65
CA ALA A 139 -25.37 -5.29 30.82
C ALA A 139 -25.63 -4.14 31.79
N THR A 140 -24.63 -3.31 32.04
CA THR A 140 -24.76 -2.12 32.89
C THR A 140 -25.86 -1.18 32.37
N LYS A 141 -25.82 -0.84 31.07
CA LYS A 141 -26.83 0.04 30.45
C LYS A 141 -28.22 -0.58 30.46
N LEU A 142 -28.32 -1.90 30.24
CA LEU A 142 -29.57 -2.63 30.32
C LEU A 142 -30.17 -2.54 31.72
N ILE A 143 -29.41 -2.91 32.76
CA ILE A 143 -29.84 -2.91 34.16
C ILE A 143 -30.31 -1.52 34.56
N LEU A 144 -29.51 -0.49 34.29
CA LEU A 144 -29.84 0.89 34.62
C LEU A 144 -31.11 1.35 33.91
N THR A 145 -31.28 1.00 32.64
CA THR A 145 -32.50 1.37 31.90
C THR A 145 -33.71 0.65 32.44
N CYS A 146 -33.62 -0.66 32.74
CA CYS A 146 -34.70 -1.40 33.37
C CYS A 146 -35.13 -0.75 34.69
N LEU A 147 -34.18 -0.42 35.56
CA LEU A 147 -34.47 0.27 36.83
C LEU A 147 -35.11 1.63 36.61
N LYS A 148 -34.54 2.48 35.74
CA LYS A 148 -35.12 3.79 35.39
C LYS A 148 -36.56 3.68 34.89
N ARG A 149 -36.84 2.69 34.05
CA ARG A 149 -38.18 2.45 33.52
C ARG A 149 -39.14 1.99 34.59
N LEU A 150 -38.74 1.04 35.43
CA LEU A 150 -39.54 0.62 36.58
C LEU A 150 -39.87 1.80 37.49
N ILE A 151 -38.89 2.67 37.73
CA ILE A 151 -39.07 3.87 38.54
C ILE A 151 -40.10 4.81 37.89
N SER A 152 -40.00 5.03 36.58
CA SER A 152 -40.92 5.92 35.87
C SER A 152 -42.38 5.44 35.80
N ILE A 153 -42.65 4.14 36.03
CA ILE A 153 -44.00 3.56 35.94
C ILE A 153 -44.55 3.07 37.29
N SER A 154 -43.76 3.19 38.36
CA SER A 154 -44.14 2.74 39.69
C SER A 154 -44.51 3.95 40.54
N ASP A 155 -45.58 3.83 41.34
CA ASP A 155 -45.88 4.82 42.37
C ASP A 155 -44.81 4.84 43.47
N ARG A 156 -44.77 5.93 44.24
CA ARG A 156 -43.79 6.16 45.30
C ARG A 156 -43.68 4.99 46.28
N ASP A 157 -44.81 4.44 46.70
CA ASP A 157 -44.88 3.34 47.66
C ASP A 157 -44.35 2.03 47.07
N THR A 158 -44.58 1.79 45.78
CA THR A 158 -44.06 0.63 45.06
C THR A 158 -42.53 0.69 44.94
N ILE A 159 -41.94 1.84 44.64
CA ILE A 159 -40.48 1.98 44.62
C ILE A 159 -39.89 1.86 46.00
N ILE A 160 -40.53 2.48 47.00
CA ILE A 160 -40.14 2.33 48.39
C ILE A 160 -40.14 0.85 48.76
N SER A 161 -41.18 0.10 48.42
CA SER A 161 -41.26 -1.34 48.65
C SER A 161 -40.17 -2.13 47.89
N ILE A 162 -39.90 -1.78 46.63
CA ILE A 162 -38.85 -2.39 45.80
C ILE A 162 -37.46 -2.15 46.41
N MET A 163 -37.20 -0.93 46.88
CA MET A 163 -35.88 -0.48 47.37
C MET A 163 -35.68 -0.76 48.86
N GLN A 164 -36.74 -0.92 49.65
CA GLN A 164 -36.68 -1.32 51.06
C GLN A 164 -36.14 -2.75 51.25
N GLY A 165 -36.26 -3.61 50.24
CA GLY A 165 -35.62 -4.93 50.25
C GLY A 165 -34.09 -4.81 50.41
N PRO A 166 -33.38 -4.21 49.44
CA PRO A 166 -31.92 -4.01 49.51
C PRO A 166 -31.47 -2.92 50.48
N TYR A 167 -32.30 -1.90 50.75
CA TYR A 167 -32.01 -0.80 51.67
C TYR A 167 -33.14 -0.68 52.71
N PRO A 168 -33.05 -1.38 53.85
CA PRO A 168 -34.14 -1.43 54.84
C PRO A 168 -34.64 -0.05 55.31
N ARG A 169 -33.76 0.96 55.34
CA ARG A 169 -34.07 2.34 55.74
C ARG A 169 -34.41 3.28 54.58
N PHE A 170 -34.50 2.77 53.34
CA PHE A 170 -34.70 3.60 52.14
C PHE A 170 -35.88 4.57 52.31
N LYS A 171 -37.02 4.09 52.83
CA LYS A 171 -38.21 4.91 53.09
C LYS A 171 -37.94 6.11 54.02
N GLU A 172 -37.14 5.90 55.04
CA GLU A 172 -36.75 6.93 56.02
C GLU A 172 -35.72 7.89 55.43
N ASP A 173 -34.76 7.36 54.66
CA ASP A 173 -33.68 8.13 54.03
C ASP A 173 -34.19 9.05 52.92
N ILE A 174 -35.29 8.68 52.23
CA ILE A 174 -35.88 9.48 51.16
C ILE A 174 -37.13 10.27 51.58
N LYS A 175 -37.49 10.27 52.86
CA LYS A 175 -38.74 10.87 53.35
C LYS A 175 -38.81 12.39 53.06
N ASP A 176 -37.65 13.06 53.14
CA ASP A 176 -37.49 14.51 52.99
C ASP A 176 -37.06 14.91 51.57
N HIS A 177 -36.87 13.95 50.65
CA HIS A 177 -36.47 14.20 49.27
C HIS A 177 -37.69 14.31 48.34
N ASN A 178 -37.67 15.29 47.43
CA ASN A 178 -38.67 15.39 46.38
C ASN A 178 -38.54 14.19 45.43
N TRP A 179 -39.68 13.60 45.09
CA TRP A 179 -39.79 12.47 44.17
C TRP A 179 -39.11 12.76 42.82
N GLU A 180 -39.26 13.98 42.32
CA GLU A 180 -38.67 14.42 41.05
C GLU A 180 -37.14 14.44 41.09
N ASP A 181 -36.53 14.64 42.27
CA ASP A 181 -35.07 14.62 42.45
C ASP A 181 -34.52 13.18 42.59
N LEU A 182 -35.32 12.25 43.12
CA LEU A 182 -34.98 10.82 43.19
C LEU A 182 -35.11 10.13 41.82
N VAL A 183 -36.06 10.58 40.98
CA VAL A 183 -36.21 10.12 39.59
C VAL A 183 -35.06 10.61 38.70
N ARG A 184 -34.35 11.68 39.10
CA ARG A 184 -33.14 12.22 38.44
C ARG A 184 -31.85 11.41 38.69
N ILE A 185 -31.98 10.10 38.92
CA ILE A 185 -30.88 9.10 38.93
C ILE A 185 -29.95 9.24 37.70
N ASP A 186 -30.44 9.83 36.62
CA ASP A 186 -29.70 10.26 35.42
C ASP A 186 -28.37 10.97 35.77
N ARG A 187 -28.35 11.85 36.78
CA ARG A 187 -27.13 12.59 37.20
C ARG A 187 -26.12 11.73 37.98
N LEU A 188 -26.58 10.71 38.70
CA LEU A 188 -25.71 9.72 39.35
C LEU A 188 -25.05 8.81 38.30
N ILE A 189 -25.80 8.46 37.24
CA ILE A 189 -25.39 7.58 36.14
C ILE A 189 -24.42 8.26 35.17
N GLU A 190 -24.61 9.54 34.85
CA GLU A 190 -23.73 10.30 33.93
C GLU A 190 -22.35 10.59 34.53
N SER A 191 -22.20 10.56 35.85
CA SER A 191 -20.94 10.89 36.55
C SER A 191 -19.82 9.86 36.39
N GLY A 192 -20.04 8.75 35.66
CA GLY A 192 -19.02 7.72 35.42
C GLY A 192 -18.56 6.96 36.67
N SER A 193 -19.16 7.23 37.83
CA SER A 193 -18.91 6.53 39.09
C SER A 193 -19.68 5.20 39.15
N ILE A 194 -19.43 4.31 38.19
CA ILE A 194 -20.00 2.94 38.13
C ILE A 194 -19.44 2.03 39.26
N TYR A 195 -18.71 2.58 40.23
CA TYR A 195 -18.19 1.88 41.41
C TYR A 195 -19.09 2.04 42.65
N TYR A 196 -20.37 2.34 42.48
CA TYR A 196 -21.31 2.13 43.58
C TYR A 196 -21.52 0.63 43.74
N ASN A 197 -21.28 0.12 44.97
CA ASN A 197 -21.69 -1.21 45.46
C ASN A 197 -23.23 -1.35 45.42
N PHE A 198 -23.82 -1.20 44.24
CA PHE A 198 -25.19 -1.58 43.99
C PHE A 198 -25.18 -3.09 43.95
N ASP A 199 -25.82 -3.75 44.91
CA ASP A 199 -25.86 -5.20 44.95
C ASP A 199 -26.58 -5.73 43.70
N GLN A 200 -25.80 -6.25 42.76
CA GLN A 200 -26.28 -6.68 41.45
C GLN A 200 -27.22 -7.87 41.56
N ASN A 201 -27.09 -8.71 42.60
CA ASN A 201 -28.06 -9.78 42.88
C ASN A 201 -29.42 -9.19 43.25
N HIS A 202 -29.45 -8.08 43.97
CA HIS A 202 -30.70 -7.38 44.25
C HIS A 202 -31.26 -6.69 43.01
N ALA A 203 -30.41 -6.05 42.19
CA ALA A 203 -30.83 -5.48 40.90
C ALA A 203 -31.51 -6.53 40.02
N LYS A 204 -30.91 -7.73 39.95
CA LYS A 204 -31.45 -8.89 39.24
C LYS A 204 -32.82 -9.26 39.75
N GLN A 205 -32.97 -9.47 41.06
CA GLN A 205 -34.23 -9.86 41.68
C GLN A 205 -35.34 -8.83 41.44
N ILE A 206 -35.01 -7.53 41.54
CA ILE A 206 -35.96 -6.44 41.28
C ILE A 206 -36.47 -6.50 39.84
N ILE A 207 -35.56 -6.65 38.88
CA ILE A 207 -35.88 -6.71 37.46
C ILE A 207 -36.71 -7.96 37.15
N GLU A 208 -36.30 -9.13 37.66
CA GLU A 208 -36.98 -10.41 37.43
C GLU A 208 -38.40 -10.41 38.00
N ARG A 209 -38.61 -9.90 39.23
CA ARG A 209 -39.95 -9.77 39.84
C ARG A 209 -40.87 -8.88 39.01
N ASN A 210 -40.31 -7.91 38.29
CA ASN A 210 -41.07 -6.93 37.52
C ASN A 210 -40.96 -7.12 36.00
N ILE A 211 -40.50 -8.27 35.53
CA ILE A 211 -40.25 -8.53 34.09
C ILE A 211 -41.50 -8.30 33.24
N ARG A 212 -42.66 -8.73 33.72
CA ARG A 212 -43.96 -8.56 33.03
C ARG A 212 -44.33 -7.10 32.85
N ARG A 213 -43.95 -6.23 33.79
CA ARG A 213 -44.16 -4.78 33.68
C ARG A 213 -43.22 -4.19 32.65
N LEU A 214 -41.94 -4.55 32.68
CA LEU A 214 -40.95 -4.10 31.69
C LEU A 214 -41.29 -4.51 30.26
N GLN A 215 -41.75 -5.75 30.05
CA GLN A 215 -42.14 -6.25 28.73
C GLN A 215 -43.36 -5.53 28.12
N ARG A 216 -44.19 -4.89 28.95
CA ARG A 216 -45.31 -4.05 28.49
C ARG A 216 -44.87 -2.67 28.00
N ILE A 217 -43.64 -2.24 28.36
CA ILE A 217 -43.12 -0.94 27.96
C ILE A 217 -42.73 -0.99 26.49
N VAL A 218 -43.47 -0.24 25.69
CA VAL A 218 -43.19 0.00 24.29
C VAL A 218 -42.47 1.33 24.16
N ILE A 219 -41.32 1.33 23.47
CA ILE A 219 -40.70 2.57 23.02
C ILE A 219 -40.98 2.75 21.52
N THR A 220 -41.06 3.99 21.07
CA THR A 220 -41.10 4.32 19.65
C THR A 220 -39.73 4.85 19.26
N LEU A 221 -39.12 4.22 18.25
CA LEU A 221 -37.90 4.71 17.62
C LEU A 221 -38.21 5.92 16.71
N PRO A 222 -37.20 6.70 16.32
CA PRO A 222 -37.39 7.88 15.46
C PRO A 222 -38.07 7.58 14.12
N ASP A 223 -37.84 6.38 13.58
CA ASP A 223 -38.48 5.89 12.35
C ASP A 223 -39.94 5.41 12.55
N GLY A 224 -40.50 5.60 13.75
CA GLY A 224 -41.85 5.17 14.13
C GLY A 224 -41.95 3.69 14.55
N THR A 225 -40.88 2.91 14.41
CA THR A 225 -40.89 1.50 14.78
C THR A 225 -41.04 1.34 16.29
N LYS A 226 -41.91 0.43 16.71
CA LYS A 226 -42.12 0.13 18.12
C LYS A 226 -41.21 -0.99 18.59
N ARG A 227 -40.51 -0.80 19.72
CA ARG A 227 -39.71 -1.84 20.39
C ARG A 227 -40.27 -2.16 21.76
N ARG A 228 -40.29 -3.44 22.07
CA ARG A 228 -40.60 -3.98 23.40
C ARG A 228 -39.34 -4.57 23.98
N PHE A 229 -39.22 -4.51 25.30
CA PHE A 229 -38.17 -5.22 25.99
C PHE A 229 -38.37 -6.73 25.81
N SER A 230 -37.39 -7.41 25.22
CA SER A 230 -37.38 -8.87 25.08
C SER A 230 -36.54 -9.45 26.21
N TYR A 231 -37.16 -10.21 27.11
CA TYR A 231 -36.45 -10.88 28.18
C TYR A 231 -36.13 -12.31 27.78
N GLU A 232 -34.86 -12.58 27.53
CA GLU A 232 -34.32 -13.92 27.29
C GLU A 232 -33.52 -14.32 28.53
N LYS A 233 -34.14 -15.14 29.39
CA LYS A 233 -33.58 -15.47 30.70
C LYS A 233 -32.15 -16.00 30.61
N GLU A 234 -31.88 -16.87 29.64
CA GLU A 234 -30.56 -17.48 29.43
C GLU A 234 -29.45 -16.43 29.20
N TYR A 235 -29.70 -15.44 28.35
CA TYR A 235 -28.73 -14.38 28.06
C TYR A 235 -28.64 -13.39 29.21
N PHE A 236 -29.79 -13.06 29.80
CA PHE A 236 -29.86 -12.14 30.94
C PHE A 236 -29.09 -12.70 32.15
N ASP A 237 -29.27 -13.97 32.49
CA ASP A 237 -28.53 -14.63 33.57
C ASP A 237 -27.02 -14.56 33.32
N LYS A 238 -26.56 -14.79 32.09
CA LYS A 238 -25.14 -14.67 31.73
C LYS A 238 -24.62 -13.25 31.82
N LEU A 239 -25.42 -12.23 31.50
CA LEU A 239 -25.02 -10.84 31.69
C LEU A 239 -24.83 -10.48 33.17
N PHE A 240 -25.61 -11.07 34.08
CA PHE A 240 -25.41 -10.88 35.52
C PHE A 240 -24.21 -11.66 36.04
N ASP A 241 -23.96 -12.86 35.51
CA ASP A 241 -22.77 -13.65 35.83
C ASP A 241 -21.46 -12.90 35.48
N LEU A 242 -21.48 -11.88 34.59
CA LEU A 242 -20.31 -11.05 34.29
C LEU A 242 -19.85 -10.17 35.46
N PHE A 243 -20.75 -9.92 36.41
CA PHE A 243 -20.44 -9.11 37.58
C PHE A 243 -20.27 -9.93 38.85
N ASP A 244 -20.19 -11.26 38.73
CA ASP A 244 -19.96 -12.12 39.87
C ASP A 244 -18.53 -11.93 40.42
N ASP A 245 -18.39 -12.01 41.75
CA ASP A 245 -17.09 -11.97 42.42
C ASP A 245 -16.23 -13.21 42.06
N ASP A 246 -16.87 -14.31 41.62
CA ASP A 246 -16.19 -15.49 41.09
C ASP A 246 -15.69 -15.25 39.66
N ALA A 247 -14.37 -15.03 39.55
CA ALA A 247 -13.69 -14.85 38.28
C ALA A 247 -13.90 -15.99 37.29
N GLU A 248 -14.03 -17.24 37.74
CA GLU A 248 -14.27 -18.39 36.85
C GLU A 248 -15.66 -18.29 36.22
N LYS A 249 -16.65 -17.91 37.03
CA LYS A 249 -18.03 -17.70 36.57
C LYS A 249 -18.13 -16.54 35.59
N THR A 250 -17.46 -15.44 35.86
CA THR A 250 -17.37 -14.26 34.98
C THR A 250 -16.71 -14.59 33.64
N ILE A 251 -15.55 -15.26 33.64
CA ILE A 251 -14.88 -15.71 32.41
C ILE A 251 -15.78 -16.68 31.64
N ASN A 252 -16.42 -17.61 32.34
CA ASN A 252 -17.32 -18.57 31.72
C ASN A 252 -18.53 -17.89 31.05
N ALA A 253 -19.09 -16.86 31.68
CA ALA A 253 -20.19 -16.08 31.12
C ALA A 253 -19.75 -15.32 29.86
N LEU A 254 -18.58 -14.68 29.90
CA LEU A 254 -18.00 -14.00 28.75
C LEU A 254 -17.79 -14.95 27.57
N LEU A 255 -17.15 -16.11 27.81
CA LEU A 255 -16.92 -17.11 26.77
C LEU A 255 -18.21 -17.70 26.19
N CYS A 256 -19.29 -17.75 26.99
CA CYS A 256 -20.61 -18.14 26.52
C CYS A 256 -21.20 -17.09 25.57
N LEU A 257 -21.20 -15.82 25.98
CA LEU A 257 -21.77 -14.71 25.19
C LEU A 257 -20.96 -14.42 23.92
N LYS A 258 -19.62 -14.55 23.97
CA LYS A 258 -18.73 -14.49 22.78
C LYS A 258 -18.94 -15.65 21.80
N GLY A 259 -19.64 -16.71 22.21
CA GLY A 259 -19.82 -17.91 21.41
C GLY A 259 -18.60 -18.81 21.33
N SER A 260 -17.58 -18.61 22.17
CA SER A 260 -16.41 -19.50 22.24
C SER A 260 -16.76 -20.85 22.89
N LYS A 261 -17.78 -20.91 23.75
CA LYS A 261 -18.32 -22.17 24.30
C LYS A 261 -19.45 -22.74 23.45
N VAL A 262 -19.12 -23.81 22.71
CA VAL A 262 -20.08 -24.52 21.83
C VAL A 262 -21.30 -25.04 22.59
N LYS A 263 -21.18 -25.43 23.87
CA LYS A 263 -22.34 -25.96 24.62
C LYS A 263 -23.47 -24.95 24.84
N PHE A 264 -23.15 -23.66 25.00
CA PHE A 264 -24.15 -22.61 25.28
C PHE A 264 -24.77 -22.09 23.98
N LEU A 265 -23.95 -21.79 22.98
CA LEU A 265 -24.39 -21.47 21.63
C LEU A 265 -23.95 -22.59 20.69
N PRO A 266 -24.75 -23.66 20.52
CA PRO A 266 -24.35 -24.85 19.76
C PRO A 266 -24.30 -24.64 18.25
N THR A 267 -25.07 -23.68 17.74
CA THR A 267 -25.22 -23.45 16.29
C THR A 267 -25.07 -21.98 15.94
N ASP A 268 -24.71 -21.69 14.69
CA ASP A 268 -24.69 -20.33 14.16
C ASP A 268 -26.07 -19.64 14.28
N LYS A 269 -27.16 -20.40 14.15
CA LYS A 269 -28.52 -19.92 14.37
C LYS A 269 -28.75 -19.45 15.82
N SER A 270 -28.15 -20.11 16.81
CA SER A 270 -28.21 -19.66 18.21
C SER A 270 -27.46 -18.35 18.40
N ILE A 271 -26.31 -18.18 17.75
CA ILE A 271 -25.53 -16.95 17.77
C ILE A 271 -26.32 -15.79 17.14
N MET A 272 -26.97 -16.03 16.00
CA MET A 272 -27.83 -15.03 15.36
C MET A 272 -29.02 -14.61 16.23
N LYS A 273 -29.61 -15.54 16.98
CA LYS A 273 -30.67 -15.20 17.94
C LYS A 273 -30.15 -14.30 19.06
N LEU A 274 -28.98 -14.62 19.62
CA LEU A 274 -28.33 -13.77 20.62
C LEU A 274 -28.06 -12.37 20.05
N LEU A 275 -27.51 -12.28 18.84
CA LEU A 275 -27.20 -11.01 18.20
C LEU A 275 -28.45 -10.14 17.98
N ASN A 276 -29.52 -10.73 17.40
CA ASN A 276 -30.78 -10.03 17.19
C ASN A 276 -31.40 -9.59 18.53
N TRP A 277 -31.25 -10.39 19.57
CA TRP A 277 -31.65 -10.00 20.92
C TRP A 277 -30.84 -8.81 21.45
N VAL A 278 -29.52 -8.81 21.29
CA VAL A 278 -28.63 -7.71 21.68
C VAL A 278 -29.03 -6.42 20.94
N CYS A 279 -29.17 -6.45 19.61
CA CYS A 279 -29.54 -5.28 18.83
C CYS A 279 -30.91 -4.70 19.23
N ASN A 280 -31.95 -5.54 19.32
CA ASN A 280 -33.28 -5.09 19.71
C ASN A 280 -33.30 -4.49 21.12
N THR A 281 -32.55 -5.10 22.04
CA THR A 281 -32.42 -4.63 23.41
C THR A 281 -31.63 -3.32 23.45
N TRP A 282 -30.59 -3.16 22.64
CA TRP A 282 -29.82 -1.93 22.51
C TRP A 282 -30.68 -0.77 22.01
N GLU A 283 -31.48 -1.00 20.97
CA GLU A 283 -32.44 0.00 20.47
C GLU A 283 -33.46 0.36 21.56
N TRP A 284 -33.90 -0.60 22.38
CA TRP A 284 -34.78 -0.35 23.52
C TRP A 284 -34.12 0.51 24.62
N ILE A 285 -32.84 0.25 24.91
CA ILE A 285 -32.05 0.99 25.89
C ILE A 285 -31.89 2.45 25.46
N HIS A 286 -31.40 2.67 24.24
CA HIS A 286 -30.99 3.99 23.76
C HIS A 286 -32.10 4.79 23.09
N LYS A 287 -33.24 4.14 22.75
CA LYS A 287 -34.32 4.73 21.94
C LYS A 287 -33.87 5.25 20.57
N LYS A 288 -32.80 4.67 20.03
CA LYS A 288 -32.25 4.96 18.72
C LYS A 288 -32.21 3.69 17.88
N SER A 289 -32.27 3.84 16.56
CA SER A 289 -31.94 2.72 15.68
C SER A 289 -30.45 2.42 15.82
N ILE A 290 -30.05 1.16 15.77
CA ILE A 290 -28.63 0.77 15.78
C ILE A 290 -28.21 0.38 14.37
N CYS A 291 -26.97 0.70 13.98
CA CYS A 291 -26.34 0.14 12.78
C CYS A 291 -24.91 -0.30 13.13
N ILE A 292 -24.60 -1.56 12.83
CA ILE A 292 -23.30 -2.16 13.10
C ILE A 292 -22.53 -2.26 11.77
N VAL A 293 -21.39 -1.57 11.71
CA VAL A 293 -20.55 -1.48 10.53
C VAL A 293 -19.33 -2.38 10.73
N VAL A 294 -19.24 -3.47 9.95
CA VAL A 294 -18.20 -4.50 10.11
C VAL A 294 -17.28 -4.49 8.88
N GLY A 295 -16.02 -4.14 9.08
CA GLY A 295 -14.99 -4.24 8.05
C GLY A 295 -14.30 -5.58 8.15
N VAL A 296 -14.32 -6.34 7.05
CA VAL A 296 -13.62 -7.63 6.93
C VAL A 296 -12.41 -7.41 6.02
N ASP A 297 -11.22 -7.31 6.59
CA ASP A 297 -9.97 -7.14 5.84
C ASP A 297 -9.35 -8.45 5.40
N ASN A 298 -8.39 -8.35 4.49
CA ASN A 298 -7.55 -9.46 4.04
C ASN A 298 -8.36 -10.63 3.47
N LEU A 299 -9.31 -10.35 2.57
CA LEU A 299 -10.05 -11.38 1.83
C LEU A 299 -9.12 -12.45 1.21
N GLY A 300 -7.89 -12.06 0.86
CA GLY A 300 -6.84 -12.96 0.39
C GLY A 300 -6.45 -14.10 1.33
N TYR A 301 -6.77 -14.04 2.63
CA TYR A 301 -6.58 -15.19 3.53
C TYR A 301 -7.52 -16.35 3.19
N LEU A 302 -8.68 -16.07 2.59
CA LEU A 302 -9.57 -17.11 2.08
C LEU A 302 -9.03 -17.74 0.80
N THR A 303 -8.30 -16.98 -0.02
CA THR A 303 -7.79 -17.42 -1.33
C THR A 303 -6.43 -18.11 -1.25
N ALA A 304 -5.55 -17.67 -0.34
CA ALA A 304 -4.23 -18.29 -0.11
C ALA A 304 -4.34 -19.77 0.27
N ASN A 305 -5.43 -20.15 0.94
CA ASN A 305 -5.75 -21.54 1.31
C ASN A 305 -6.60 -22.28 0.26
N ALA A 306 -7.03 -21.59 -0.79
CA ALA A 306 -8.03 -22.10 -1.74
C ALA A 306 -7.46 -22.79 -2.98
N ASN A 307 -6.12 -22.85 -3.14
CA ASN A 307 -5.49 -23.64 -4.20
C ASN A 307 -5.78 -25.16 -4.08
N THR A 308 -6.52 -25.62 -3.06
CA THR A 308 -6.88 -27.03 -2.88
C THR A 308 -8.31 -27.36 -2.44
N ASP A 309 -9.21 -26.40 -2.09
CA ASP A 309 -10.55 -26.80 -1.60
C ASP A 309 -11.70 -25.83 -1.93
N ASN A 310 -12.58 -26.24 -2.87
CA ASN A 310 -13.86 -25.60 -3.17
C ASN A 310 -14.75 -25.43 -1.92
N ASN A 311 -14.51 -26.22 -0.86
CA ASN A 311 -15.24 -26.14 0.40
C ASN A 311 -15.06 -24.78 1.10
N THR A 312 -13.88 -24.15 1.04
CA THR A 312 -13.61 -22.88 1.71
C THR A 312 -14.45 -21.73 1.12
N TYR A 313 -14.49 -21.61 -0.21
CA TYR A 313 -15.36 -20.62 -0.87
C TYR A 313 -16.85 -20.94 -0.65
N ASN A 314 -17.24 -22.22 -0.65
CA ASN A 314 -18.63 -22.60 -0.34
C ASN A 314 -19.03 -22.12 1.06
N LYS A 315 -18.22 -22.41 2.09
CA LYS A 315 -18.47 -21.99 3.46
C LYS A 315 -18.51 -20.47 3.61
N PHE A 316 -17.61 -19.76 2.93
CA PHE A 316 -17.65 -18.30 2.89
C PHE A 316 -18.95 -17.75 2.30
N VAL A 317 -19.33 -18.22 1.10
CA VAL A 317 -20.56 -17.79 0.44
C VAL A 317 -21.80 -18.16 1.26
N GLN A 318 -21.84 -19.34 1.87
CA GLN A 318 -22.91 -19.75 2.79
C GLN A 318 -22.99 -18.83 4.01
N THR A 319 -21.85 -18.44 4.58
CA THR A 319 -21.78 -17.48 5.68
C THR A 319 -22.31 -16.10 5.26
N LEU A 320 -21.97 -15.62 4.05
CA LEU A 320 -22.53 -14.37 3.52
C LEU A 320 -24.05 -14.45 3.32
N LEU A 321 -24.56 -15.59 2.87
CA LEU A 321 -26.00 -15.80 2.68
C LEU A 321 -26.74 -15.84 4.02
N GLN A 322 -26.16 -16.50 5.02
CA GLN A 322 -26.62 -16.47 6.39
C GLN A 322 -26.67 -15.03 6.94
N MET A 323 -25.58 -14.26 6.74
CA MET A 323 -25.53 -12.86 7.14
C MET A 323 -26.63 -12.01 6.46
N ARG A 324 -26.82 -12.18 5.15
CA ARG A 324 -27.85 -11.48 4.37
C ARG A 324 -29.26 -11.72 4.90
N ASN A 325 -29.58 -12.98 5.19
CA ASN A 325 -30.96 -13.37 5.47
C ASN A 325 -31.36 -13.08 6.92
N ASP A 326 -30.41 -13.17 7.86
CA ASP A 326 -30.72 -13.21 9.29
C ASP A 326 -30.21 -11.98 10.08
N LEU A 327 -29.36 -11.14 9.49
CA LEU A 327 -28.74 -10.00 10.17
C LEU A 327 -29.29 -8.66 9.68
N ASN A 328 -30.25 -8.14 10.44
CA ASN A 328 -30.79 -6.80 10.25
C ASN A 328 -29.85 -5.77 10.88
N ASN A 329 -29.78 -4.57 10.30
CA ASN A 329 -28.95 -3.46 10.79
C ASN A 329 -27.43 -3.63 10.64
N PHE A 330 -26.95 -4.58 9.83
CA PHE A 330 -25.52 -4.76 9.57
C PHE A 330 -25.09 -4.22 8.22
N LEU A 331 -23.97 -3.48 8.22
CA LEU A 331 -23.24 -3.15 7.01
C LEU A 331 -21.90 -3.88 7.01
N PHE A 332 -21.75 -4.87 6.14
CA PHE A 332 -20.48 -5.55 5.92
C PHE A 332 -19.67 -4.83 4.85
N VAL A 333 -18.44 -4.46 5.15
CA VAL A 333 -17.49 -3.87 4.20
C VAL A 333 -16.38 -4.89 3.99
N ILE A 334 -16.45 -5.62 2.89
CA ILE A 334 -15.52 -6.70 2.59
C ILE A 334 -14.39 -6.15 1.72
N ILE A 335 -13.16 -6.28 2.20
CA ILE A 335 -11.97 -5.63 1.63
C ILE A 335 -11.04 -6.69 1.05
N GLY A 336 -10.74 -6.55 -0.24
CA GLY A 336 -9.85 -7.46 -0.98
C GLY A 336 -9.12 -6.75 -2.11
N THR A 337 -8.10 -7.39 -2.64
CA THR A 337 -7.48 -6.99 -3.91
C THR A 337 -8.38 -7.33 -5.10
N ASN A 338 -8.03 -6.83 -6.29
CA ASN A 338 -8.77 -7.19 -7.51
C ASN A 338 -8.74 -8.70 -7.74
N SER A 339 -7.58 -9.34 -7.58
CA SER A 339 -7.43 -10.79 -7.74
C SER A 339 -8.26 -11.57 -6.73
N ASP A 340 -8.28 -11.15 -5.45
CA ASP A 340 -9.09 -11.84 -4.43
C ASP A 340 -10.58 -11.85 -4.79
N TRP A 341 -11.08 -10.73 -5.33
CA TRP A 341 -12.47 -10.63 -5.76
C TRP A 341 -12.76 -11.37 -7.05
N ASP A 342 -11.83 -11.36 -8.01
CA ASP A 342 -11.98 -12.08 -9.28
C ASP A 342 -12.15 -13.59 -9.03
N GLU A 343 -11.38 -14.16 -8.10
CA GLU A 343 -11.52 -15.57 -7.71
C GLU A 343 -12.87 -15.89 -7.07
N VAL A 344 -13.31 -15.07 -6.10
CA VAL A 344 -14.62 -15.25 -5.45
C VAL A 344 -15.76 -15.09 -6.47
N GLU A 345 -15.65 -14.13 -7.38
CA GLU A 345 -16.66 -13.92 -8.42
C GLU A 345 -16.69 -15.03 -9.46
N ASN A 346 -15.53 -15.58 -9.84
CA ASN A 346 -15.46 -16.74 -10.72
C ASN A 346 -16.12 -17.95 -10.05
N PHE A 347 -15.81 -18.20 -8.78
CA PHE A 347 -16.48 -19.25 -8.02
C PHE A 347 -18.02 -19.07 -7.99
N VAL A 348 -18.51 -17.87 -7.64
CA VAL A 348 -19.95 -17.57 -7.61
C VAL A 348 -20.60 -17.69 -9.01
N LYS A 349 -19.90 -17.32 -10.09
CA LYS A 349 -20.40 -17.44 -11.47
C LYS A 349 -20.57 -18.90 -11.89
N THR A 350 -19.67 -19.80 -11.47
CA THR A 350 -19.79 -21.24 -11.77
C THR A 350 -20.96 -21.93 -11.07
N LYS A 351 -21.55 -21.29 -10.04
CA LYS A 351 -22.70 -21.79 -9.27
C LYS A 351 -23.89 -20.84 -9.43
N GLN A 352 -24.72 -21.06 -10.45
CA GLN A 352 -25.85 -20.16 -10.79
C GLN A 352 -26.74 -19.78 -9.61
N ASP A 353 -26.98 -20.71 -8.67
CA ASP A 353 -27.79 -20.47 -7.47
C ASP A 353 -27.19 -19.39 -6.56
N TYR A 354 -25.88 -19.40 -6.31
CA TYR A 354 -25.24 -18.41 -5.46
C TYR A 354 -25.28 -17.00 -6.05
N LYS A 355 -25.10 -16.87 -7.37
CA LYS A 355 -25.21 -15.57 -8.05
C LYS A 355 -26.59 -14.96 -7.83
N ARG A 356 -27.65 -15.76 -7.96
CA ARG A 356 -29.02 -15.31 -7.73
C ARG A 356 -29.26 -14.99 -6.25
N GLN A 357 -28.77 -15.83 -5.34
CA GLN A 357 -29.00 -15.67 -3.90
C GLN A 357 -28.25 -14.48 -3.30
N LEU A 358 -27.04 -14.15 -3.78
CA LEU A 358 -26.29 -12.98 -3.33
C LEU A 358 -26.74 -11.67 -4.00
N SER A 359 -27.64 -11.74 -4.99
CA SER A 359 -28.18 -10.54 -5.64
C SER A 359 -28.90 -9.64 -4.63
N GLY A 360 -28.61 -8.34 -4.68
CA GLY A 360 -29.15 -7.35 -3.76
C GLY A 360 -28.47 -7.29 -2.38
N PHE A 361 -27.62 -8.26 -2.01
CA PHE A 361 -26.85 -8.15 -0.76
C PHE A 361 -25.68 -7.18 -0.90
N PHE A 362 -24.92 -7.32 -1.98
CA PHE A 362 -23.90 -6.34 -2.34
C PHE A 362 -24.56 -5.12 -2.98
N SER A 363 -24.81 -4.09 -2.19
CA SER A 363 -25.49 -2.87 -2.66
C SER A 363 -24.58 -2.00 -3.52
N ARG A 364 -23.26 -2.01 -3.26
CA ARG A 364 -22.27 -1.20 -3.98
C ARG A 364 -20.90 -1.88 -4.07
N LYS A 365 -20.14 -1.47 -5.09
CA LYS A 365 -18.71 -1.76 -5.26
C LYS A 365 -17.95 -0.43 -5.22
N ILE A 366 -16.88 -0.38 -4.43
CA ILE A 366 -15.95 0.75 -4.35
C ILE A 366 -14.61 0.26 -4.89
N ASP A 367 -14.21 0.79 -6.05
CA ASP A 367 -12.94 0.46 -6.69
C ASP A 367 -11.92 1.56 -6.42
N LEU A 368 -10.93 1.25 -5.59
CA LEU A 368 -9.87 2.20 -5.24
C LEU A 368 -8.74 2.14 -6.26
N ASN A 369 -8.60 3.19 -7.05
CA ASN A 369 -7.39 3.45 -7.83
C ASN A 369 -6.19 3.70 -6.91
N ARG A 370 -4.95 3.60 -7.40
CA ARG A 370 -3.77 4.07 -6.65
C ARG A 370 -3.88 5.59 -6.40
N LEU A 371 -3.29 6.09 -5.32
CA LEU A 371 -3.22 7.52 -5.07
C LEU A 371 -2.53 8.23 -6.24
N THR A 372 -2.96 9.44 -6.56
CA THR A 372 -2.19 10.35 -7.43
C THR A 372 -0.85 10.70 -6.77
N LYS A 373 0.10 11.23 -7.55
CA LYS A 373 1.41 11.58 -6.99
C LYS A 373 1.28 12.69 -5.97
N GLU A 374 0.38 13.63 -6.24
CA GLU A 374 0.08 14.78 -5.39
C GLU A 374 -0.51 14.32 -4.06
N GLU A 375 -1.48 13.39 -4.09
CA GLU A 375 -2.07 12.81 -2.88
C GLU A 375 -1.06 11.99 -2.07
N ALA A 376 -0.19 11.22 -2.73
CA ALA A 376 0.85 10.45 -2.05
C ALA A 376 1.89 11.36 -1.36
N VAL A 377 2.31 12.43 -2.03
CA VAL A 377 3.21 13.44 -1.45
C VAL A 377 2.54 14.18 -0.29
N GLU A 378 1.25 14.50 -0.43
CA GLU A 378 0.45 15.13 0.62
C GLU A 378 0.29 14.23 1.85
N ALA A 379 0.03 12.94 1.64
CA ALA A 379 -0.07 11.97 2.73
C ALA A 379 1.27 11.86 3.51
N LEU A 380 2.40 11.84 2.80
CA LEU A 380 3.72 11.86 3.44
C LEU A 380 4.01 13.18 4.15
N ARG A 381 3.57 14.31 3.57
CA ARG A 381 3.67 15.62 4.21
C ARG A 381 2.98 15.60 5.57
N GLY A 382 1.75 15.05 5.63
CA GLY A 382 0.99 14.87 6.87
C GLY A 382 1.72 13.96 7.88
N ILE A 383 2.28 12.84 7.43
CA ILE A 383 3.04 11.91 8.29
C ILE A 383 4.24 12.65 8.92
N MET A 384 4.98 13.39 8.11
CA MET A 384 6.15 14.14 8.56
C MET A 384 5.75 15.27 9.51
N GLN A 385 4.70 16.03 9.19
CA GLN A 385 4.17 17.09 10.06
C GLN A 385 3.79 16.57 11.45
N ASN A 386 3.07 15.45 11.49
CA ASN A 386 2.67 14.80 12.72
C ASN A 386 3.89 14.35 13.53
N PHE A 387 4.89 13.75 12.86
CA PHE A 387 6.14 13.37 13.49
C PHE A 387 6.86 14.57 14.12
N TRP A 388 7.03 15.67 13.38
CA TRP A 388 7.71 16.88 13.90
C TRP A 388 7.01 17.48 15.12
N THR A 389 5.69 17.56 15.04
CA THR A 389 4.84 18.06 16.12
C THR A 389 5.00 17.19 17.38
N GLN A 390 4.92 15.87 17.23
CA GLN A 390 5.00 14.93 18.35
C GLN A 390 6.38 14.87 18.98
N GLN A 391 7.43 14.95 18.15
CA GLN A 391 8.80 14.96 18.65
C GLN A 391 9.22 16.33 19.20
N LYS A 392 8.37 17.36 19.07
CA LYS A 392 8.68 18.75 19.45
C LYS A 392 9.98 19.23 18.78
N LEU A 393 10.08 18.97 17.49
CA LEU A 393 11.25 19.30 16.66
C LEU A 393 10.82 20.22 15.51
N SER A 394 11.62 21.23 15.22
CA SER A 394 11.37 22.19 14.13
C SER A 394 12.38 21.98 13.00
N PRO A 395 12.03 21.26 11.92
CA PRO A 395 12.92 21.05 10.79
C PRO A 395 13.06 22.31 9.92
N THR A 396 14.06 22.32 9.03
CA THR A 396 14.24 23.42 8.05
C THR A 396 13.12 23.48 7.00
N ASN A 397 12.54 22.33 6.67
CA ASN A 397 11.33 22.20 5.86
C ASN A 397 10.54 20.98 6.36
N ILE A 398 9.24 20.92 6.07
CA ILE A 398 8.36 19.86 6.58
C ILE A 398 8.74 18.45 6.09
N TYR A 399 9.41 18.35 4.94
CA TYR A 399 9.84 17.10 4.30
C TYR A 399 11.20 16.60 4.79
N TYR A 400 11.97 17.39 5.53
CA TYR A 400 13.34 17.08 5.93
C TYR A 400 13.44 15.67 6.54
N PRO A 401 14.47 14.85 6.27
CA PRO A 401 15.61 15.12 5.40
C PRO A 401 15.34 14.87 3.92
N PHE A 402 14.10 14.55 3.56
CA PHE A 402 13.67 14.36 2.18
C PHE A 402 13.21 15.69 1.55
N SER A 403 12.56 15.58 0.40
CA SER A 403 11.88 16.68 -0.29
C SER A 403 10.60 16.16 -0.93
N ALA A 404 9.70 17.07 -1.32
CA ALA A 404 8.52 16.68 -2.12
C ALA A 404 8.92 15.99 -3.43
N GLY A 405 10.01 16.44 -4.07
CA GLY A 405 10.56 15.82 -5.28
C GLY A 405 11.09 14.41 -5.02
N PHE A 406 11.74 14.18 -3.88
CA PHE A 406 12.18 12.84 -3.46
C PHE A 406 11.00 11.88 -3.32
N PHE A 407 9.94 12.31 -2.63
CA PHE A 407 8.74 11.49 -2.44
C PHE A 407 8.03 11.20 -3.75
N SER A 408 7.89 12.20 -4.63
CA SER A 408 7.32 12.01 -5.96
C SER A 408 8.13 11.01 -6.79
N TYR A 409 9.46 11.11 -6.77
CA TYR A 409 10.35 10.18 -7.45
C TYR A 409 10.20 8.75 -6.91
N LEU A 410 10.28 8.59 -5.59
CA LEU A 410 10.21 7.26 -4.97
C LEU A 410 8.86 6.59 -5.22
N TYR A 411 7.76 7.37 -5.23
CA TYR A 411 6.45 6.84 -5.54
C TYR A 411 6.36 6.32 -6.99
N ASP A 412 6.94 7.02 -7.97
CA ASP A 412 7.02 6.51 -9.35
C ASP A 412 7.94 5.29 -9.47
N TYR A 413 9.06 5.30 -8.74
CA TYR A 413 10.03 4.20 -8.71
C TYR A 413 9.40 2.90 -8.17
N GLU A 414 8.61 3.00 -7.10
CA GLU A 414 7.85 1.88 -6.52
C GLU A 414 6.54 1.58 -7.27
N VAL A 415 6.45 1.96 -8.55
CA VAL A 415 5.29 1.70 -9.43
C VAL A 415 3.98 2.21 -8.82
N ARG A 416 4.01 3.31 -8.07
CA ARG A 416 2.86 3.89 -7.35
C ARG A 416 2.26 2.99 -6.27
N ASP A 417 3.04 2.10 -5.69
CA ASP A 417 2.66 1.38 -4.47
C ASP A 417 3.08 2.18 -3.23
N TYR A 418 2.10 2.79 -2.57
CA TYR A 418 2.33 3.61 -1.37
C TYR A 418 2.91 2.80 -0.21
N ARG A 419 2.51 1.53 -0.06
CA ARG A 419 3.01 0.66 1.01
C ARG A 419 4.47 0.31 0.80
N SER A 420 4.84 -0.06 -0.43
CA SER A 420 6.22 -0.33 -0.81
C SER A 420 7.11 0.90 -0.63
N MET A 421 6.61 2.08 -1.02
CA MET A 421 7.29 3.36 -0.76
C MET A 421 7.52 3.62 0.73
N LEU A 422 6.54 3.38 1.62
CA LEU A 422 6.73 3.53 3.07
C LEU A 422 7.78 2.55 3.63
N ASN A 423 7.81 1.31 3.13
CA ASN A 423 8.84 0.33 3.51
C ASN A 423 10.25 0.83 3.15
N VAL A 424 10.43 1.34 1.93
CA VAL A 424 11.71 1.91 1.49
C VAL A 424 12.09 3.12 2.34
N LEU A 425 11.16 4.05 2.58
CA LEU A 425 11.40 5.21 3.44
C LEU A 425 11.82 4.82 4.86
N ASN A 426 11.16 3.81 5.44
CA ASN A 426 11.52 3.27 6.75
C ASN A 426 12.93 2.65 6.73
N GLY A 427 13.26 1.92 5.67
CA GLY A 427 14.58 1.37 5.44
C GLY A 427 15.67 2.44 5.35
N ILE A 428 15.41 3.52 4.60
CA ILE A 428 16.32 4.67 4.48
C ILE A 428 16.51 5.36 5.84
N TRP A 429 15.43 5.51 6.60
CA TRP A 429 15.51 6.08 7.95
C TRP A 429 16.39 5.25 8.88
N ASN A 430 16.24 3.92 8.85
CA ASN A 430 17.08 3.01 9.63
C ASN A 430 18.54 3.05 9.15
N TRP A 431 18.79 3.18 7.85
CA TRP A 431 20.12 3.40 7.32
C TRP A 431 20.78 4.68 7.86
N PHE A 432 20.02 5.79 8.03
CA PHE A 432 20.55 6.99 8.68
C PHE A 432 21.02 6.69 10.11
N LYS A 433 20.25 5.90 10.88
CA LYS A 433 20.61 5.48 12.23
C LYS A 433 21.87 4.65 12.27
N GLU A 434 21.94 3.62 11.42
CA GLU A 434 23.10 2.73 11.29
C GLU A 434 24.37 3.53 10.97
N LYS A 435 24.29 4.46 10.01
CA LYS A 435 25.43 5.31 9.60
C LYS A 435 25.67 6.51 10.53
N LYS A 436 24.83 6.70 11.56
CA LYS A 436 24.86 7.84 12.49
C LYS A 436 24.93 9.20 11.78
N LYS A 437 24.35 9.30 10.58
CA LYS A 437 24.41 10.49 9.71
C LYS A 437 23.13 10.62 8.90
N VAL A 438 22.54 11.81 8.94
CA VAL A 438 21.37 12.15 8.12
C VAL A 438 21.87 12.73 6.79
N LYS A 439 21.48 12.13 5.65
CA LYS A 439 21.73 12.69 4.32
C LYS A 439 20.47 13.44 3.87
N THR A 440 20.61 14.67 3.35
CA THR A 440 19.48 15.41 2.78
C THR A 440 19.32 15.10 1.29
N PHE A 441 18.07 15.09 0.83
CA PHE A 441 17.70 14.75 -0.55
C PHE A 441 16.96 15.89 -1.24
N ASP A 442 17.70 16.99 -1.45
CA ASP A 442 17.16 18.23 -2.03
C ASP A 442 17.34 18.31 -3.55
N LYS A 443 18.33 17.58 -4.11
CA LYS A 443 18.66 17.63 -5.54
C LYS A 443 18.25 16.35 -6.28
N PRO A 444 17.66 16.45 -7.49
CA PRO A 444 17.21 15.28 -8.25
C PRO A 444 18.22 14.18 -8.48
N PHE A 445 19.40 14.54 -8.97
CA PHE A 445 20.47 13.58 -9.25
C PHE A 445 20.95 12.87 -7.98
N ASP A 446 20.95 13.57 -6.83
CA ASP A 446 21.43 13.01 -5.56
C ASP A 446 20.56 11.88 -5.03
N TYR A 447 19.24 11.98 -5.23
CA TYR A 447 18.33 10.93 -4.81
C TYR A 447 18.15 9.82 -5.84
N ILE A 448 18.16 10.12 -7.14
CA ILE A 448 18.16 9.08 -8.19
C ILE A 448 19.35 8.15 -7.96
N ARG A 449 20.53 8.75 -7.84
CA ARG A 449 21.78 8.04 -7.51
C ARG A 449 21.67 7.25 -6.21
N PHE A 450 21.08 7.82 -5.17
CA PHE A 450 20.97 7.13 -3.88
C PHE A 450 20.08 5.89 -3.95
N ILE A 451 18.89 5.99 -4.56
CA ILE A 451 17.96 4.87 -4.71
C ILE A 451 18.55 3.81 -5.64
N ARG A 452 18.96 4.21 -6.84
CA ARG A 452 19.48 3.29 -7.86
C ARG A 452 20.78 2.61 -7.44
N LYS A 453 21.75 3.34 -6.87
CA LYS A 453 23.06 2.78 -6.50
C LYS A 453 23.08 2.22 -5.09
N LYS A 454 22.80 3.05 -4.08
CA LYS A 454 23.09 2.69 -2.68
C LYS A 454 22.03 1.79 -2.08
N TRP A 455 20.76 1.97 -2.48
CA TRP A 455 19.67 1.16 -1.96
C TRP A 455 19.59 -0.20 -2.67
N ALA A 456 19.61 -0.22 -4.02
CA ALA A 456 19.56 -1.47 -4.78
C ALA A 456 20.73 -2.44 -4.49
N ILE A 457 21.95 -1.92 -4.29
CA ILE A 457 23.11 -2.75 -3.93
C ILE A 457 22.94 -3.40 -2.55
N ARG A 458 22.26 -2.74 -1.59
CA ARG A 458 21.95 -3.34 -0.27
C ARG A 458 21.03 -4.55 -0.42
N GLU A 459 20.20 -4.58 -1.45
CA GLU A 459 19.35 -5.74 -1.80
C GLU A 459 20.09 -6.80 -2.62
N GLY A 460 21.42 -6.72 -2.77
CA GLY A 460 22.23 -7.69 -3.49
C GLY A 460 22.20 -7.54 -5.01
N LYS A 461 21.70 -6.41 -5.54
CA LYS A 461 21.62 -6.17 -6.99
C LYS A 461 22.78 -5.26 -7.43
N GLN A 462 23.69 -5.75 -8.28
CA GLN A 462 24.61 -4.87 -9.00
C GLN A 462 23.79 -4.04 -9.98
N TYR A 463 23.77 -2.71 -9.78
CA TYR A 463 22.88 -1.85 -10.55
C TYR A 463 23.61 -1.19 -11.73
N ILE A 464 23.15 -1.51 -12.94
CA ILE A 464 23.50 -0.84 -14.19
C ILE A 464 22.24 -0.13 -14.68
N LEU A 465 22.30 1.19 -14.89
CA LEU A 465 21.15 1.96 -15.38
C LEU A 465 21.03 1.80 -16.90
N GLN A 466 20.05 1.04 -17.37
CA GLN A 466 19.79 0.90 -18.81
C GLN A 466 18.76 1.93 -19.26
N LEU A 467 18.73 2.21 -20.58
CA LEU A 467 17.80 3.18 -21.16
C LEU A 467 16.34 2.81 -20.89
N ARG A 468 16.01 1.52 -21.04
CA ARG A 468 14.67 0.96 -20.77
C ARG A 468 14.23 1.07 -19.32
N ASP A 469 15.17 1.22 -18.38
CA ASP A 469 14.87 1.31 -16.95
C ASP A 469 14.54 2.74 -16.51
N LEU A 470 14.76 3.74 -17.37
CA LEU A 470 14.47 5.14 -17.07
C LEU A 470 12.97 5.36 -16.92
N ILE A 471 12.54 5.70 -15.71
CA ILE A 471 11.15 6.07 -15.46
C ILE A 471 10.85 7.48 -15.98
N PRO A 472 9.57 7.84 -16.25
CA PRO A 472 9.21 9.16 -16.77
C PRO A 472 9.76 10.35 -15.97
N PHE A 473 9.85 10.19 -14.64
CA PHE A 473 10.44 11.19 -13.76
C PHE A 473 11.93 11.45 -14.08
N GLU A 474 12.72 10.39 -14.25
CA GLU A 474 14.16 10.48 -14.54
C GLU A 474 14.39 11.11 -15.91
N LYS A 475 13.63 10.70 -16.93
CA LYS A 475 13.65 11.31 -18.27
C LYS A 475 13.37 12.81 -18.21
N LYS A 476 12.35 13.22 -17.44
CA LYS A 476 12.02 14.64 -17.24
C LYS A 476 13.16 15.39 -16.55
N VAL A 477 13.76 14.82 -15.50
CA VAL A 477 14.89 15.43 -14.79
C VAL A 477 16.10 15.64 -15.71
N LEU A 478 16.39 14.69 -16.59
CA LEU A 478 17.45 14.82 -17.59
C LEU A 478 17.16 15.98 -18.57
N LYS A 479 15.93 16.04 -19.10
CA LYS A 479 15.48 17.12 -20.00
C LYS A 479 15.48 18.50 -19.33
N ASP A 480 14.97 18.58 -18.11
CA ASP A 480 14.94 19.83 -17.34
C ASP A 480 16.36 20.34 -17.07
N LYS A 481 17.31 19.43 -16.80
CA LYS A 481 18.72 19.80 -16.63
C LYS A 481 19.36 20.26 -17.94
N TRP A 482 19.11 19.54 -19.03
CA TRP A 482 19.56 19.90 -20.37
C TRP A 482 19.05 21.27 -20.82
N ASN A 483 17.82 21.61 -20.46
CA ASN A 483 17.17 22.87 -20.81
C ASN A 483 17.60 24.05 -19.93
N LYS A 484 18.14 23.79 -18.73
CA LYS A 484 18.64 24.83 -17.80
C LYS A 484 20.03 25.36 -18.13
N ILE A 485 20.77 24.72 -19.05
CA ILE A 485 22.06 25.22 -19.53
C ILE A 485 21.79 26.57 -20.22
N ASP A 486 22.45 27.64 -19.74
CA ASP A 486 22.09 29.05 -19.91
C ASP A 486 21.74 29.46 -21.36
N ALA A 487 20.72 30.32 -21.50
CA ALA A 487 20.13 30.70 -22.77
C ALA A 487 21.05 31.49 -23.73
N VAL A 488 22.27 31.83 -23.30
CA VAL A 488 23.22 32.68 -24.02
C VAL A 488 24.29 31.89 -24.80
N PHE A 489 24.53 30.61 -24.47
CA PHE A 489 25.62 29.80 -25.08
C PHE A 489 25.15 28.45 -25.70
N LYS A 490 23.86 28.40 -26.08
CA LYS A 490 23.01 27.21 -26.23
C LYS A 490 23.53 26.03 -27.07
N SER A 491 24.10 26.24 -28.26
CA SER A 491 24.35 25.10 -29.20
C SER A 491 25.77 24.54 -29.12
N ASN A 492 26.78 25.41 -28.99
CA ASN A 492 28.18 25.00 -29.00
C ASN A 492 28.57 24.31 -27.68
N GLU A 493 28.12 24.83 -26.53
CA GLU A 493 28.38 24.19 -25.24
C GLU A 493 27.73 22.82 -25.13
N LYS A 494 26.47 22.70 -25.60
CA LYS A 494 25.76 21.42 -25.62
C LYS A 494 26.42 20.42 -26.59
N SER A 495 26.88 20.89 -27.75
CA SER A 495 27.64 20.05 -28.69
C SER A 495 28.93 19.55 -28.05
N ASN A 496 29.71 20.45 -27.44
CA ASN A 496 30.93 20.07 -26.72
C ASN A 496 30.67 19.09 -25.56
N MET A 497 29.60 19.26 -24.79
CA MET A 497 29.21 18.29 -23.74
C MET A 497 28.94 16.90 -24.31
N VAL A 498 28.25 16.83 -25.45
CA VAL A 498 27.97 15.58 -26.15
C VAL A 498 29.27 14.98 -26.71
N GLU A 499 30.13 15.78 -27.32
CA GLU A 499 31.44 15.35 -27.81
C GLU A 499 32.28 14.73 -26.68
N VAL A 500 32.29 15.34 -25.49
CA VAL A 500 33.04 14.86 -24.32
C VAL A 500 32.48 13.55 -23.82
N ALA A 501 31.15 13.47 -23.67
CA ALA A 501 30.49 12.25 -23.22
C ALA A 501 30.67 11.11 -24.22
N MET A 502 30.52 11.38 -25.53
CA MET A 502 30.67 10.39 -26.59
C MET A 502 32.11 9.87 -26.67
N THR A 503 33.10 10.74 -26.58
CA THR A 503 34.52 10.35 -26.51
C THR A 503 34.74 9.39 -25.35
N ALA A 504 34.32 9.77 -24.14
CA ALA A 504 34.47 8.93 -22.95
C ALA A 504 33.77 7.57 -23.08
N PHE A 505 32.61 7.50 -23.75
CA PHE A 505 31.90 6.25 -24.00
C PHE A 505 32.64 5.36 -25.01
N ILE A 506 33.18 5.94 -26.09
CA ILE A 506 33.98 5.18 -27.08
C ILE A 506 35.30 4.69 -26.44
N GLU A 507 35.89 5.45 -25.51
CA GLU A 507 37.06 5.00 -24.74
C GLU A 507 36.76 3.76 -23.90
N VAL A 508 35.56 3.65 -23.31
CA VAL A 508 35.14 2.43 -22.62
C VAL A 508 35.14 1.23 -23.57
N LEU A 509 34.67 1.38 -24.80
CA LEU A 509 34.74 0.31 -25.79
C LEU A 509 36.18 -0.02 -26.18
N ARG A 510 37.00 0.99 -26.47
CA ARG A 510 38.44 0.84 -26.78
C ARG A 510 39.19 0.03 -25.72
N ASP A 511 38.90 0.30 -24.44
CA ASP A 511 39.66 -0.25 -23.32
C ASP A 511 39.14 -1.63 -22.87
N ASN A 512 37.92 -2.02 -23.24
CA ASN A 512 37.26 -3.25 -22.72
C ASN A 512 36.79 -4.24 -23.80
N GLU A 513 36.77 -3.89 -25.09
CA GLU A 513 36.40 -4.83 -26.15
C GLU A 513 37.50 -5.85 -26.45
N VAL A 514 37.10 -7.12 -26.61
CA VAL A 514 37.97 -8.22 -27.00
C VAL A 514 37.33 -8.98 -28.18
N PRO A 515 37.95 -9.03 -29.38
CA PRO A 515 39.19 -8.35 -29.75
C PRO A 515 39.00 -6.81 -29.80
N ARG A 516 40.09 -6.07 -29.58
CA ARG A 516 40.06 -4.60 -29.61
C ARG A 516 39.77 -4.14 -31.04
N ARG A 517 38.63 -3.47 -31.26
CA ARG A 517 38.23 -2.94 -32.58
C ARG A 517 38.57 -1.46 -32.76
N ILE A 518 38.52 -0.68 -31.69
CA ILE A 518 38.81 0.75 -31.74
C ILE A 518 40.30 0.95 -31.42
N ALA A 519 41.04 1.53 -32.37
CA ALA A 519 42.44 1.87 -32.20
C ALA A 519 42.59 3.17 -31.39
N LEU A 520 41.88 4.21 -31.82
CA LEU A 520 41.98 5.58 -31.29
C LEU A 520 40.60 6.26 -31.27
N VAL A 521 40.38 7.08 -30.26
CA VAL A 521 39.30 8.08 -30.26
C VAL A 521 39.88 9.40 -29.72
N GLN A 522 39.57 10.52 -30.38
CA GLN A 522 40.09 11.83 -29.99
C GLN A 522 39.12 12.96 -30.39
N GLN A 523 38.94 13.93 -29.50
CA GLN A 523 38.27 15.20 -29.81
C GLN A 523 39.21 16.14 -30.55
N HIS A 524 38.70 16.84 -31.56
CA HIS A 524 39.45 17.91 -32.25
C HIS A 524 40.83 17.44 -32.77
N ALA A 525 40.92 16.23 -33.31
CA ALA A 525 42.16 15.71 -33.91
C ALA A 525 42.65 16.62 -35.06
N THR A 526 43.95 16.88 -35.18
CA THR A 526 44.42 17.77 -36.26
C THR A 526 44.50 17.03 -37.59
N LEU A 527 43.56 17.30 -38.51
CA LEU A 527 43.58 16.78 -39.88
C LEU A 527 44.10 17.85 -40.85
N GLN A 528 44.95 17.44 -41.79
CA GLN A 528 45.52 18.34 -42.80
C GLN A 528 45.36 17.74 -44.20
N TYR A 529 44.78 18.52 -45.13
CA TYR A 529 44.63 18.18 -46.54
C TYR A 529 44.82 19.40 -47.44
N PHE A 530 45.04 19.19 -48.74
CA PHE A 530 45.27 20.28 -49.69
C PHE A 530 44.05 20.51 -50.55
N THR A 531 43.56 21.74 -50.62
CA THR A 531 42.47 22.11 -51.54
C THR A 531 42.91 23.31 -52.37
N LYS A 532 42.89 23.17 -53.70
CA LYS A 532 43.34 24.22 -54.65
C LYS A 532 44.74 24.76 -54.32
N GLY A 533 45.68 23.88 -53.99
CA GLY A 533 47.07 24.23 -53.65
C GLY A 533 47.28 24.85 -52.26
N LYS A 534 46.22 25.06 -51.45
CA LYS A 534 46.33 25.56 -50.07
C LYS A 534 46.17 24.44 -49.06
N LYS A 535 47.05 24.41 -48.05
CA LYS A 535 46.95 23.52 -46.90
C LYS A 535 45.78 23.96 -46.01
N GLN A 536 44.80 23.07 -45.86
CA GLN A 536 43.65 23.22 -44.97
C GLN A 536 43.90 22.42 -43.70
N THR A 537 43.58 23.00 -42.54
CA THR A 537 43.62 22.34 -41.23
C THR A 537 42.20 22.25 -40.69
N ARG A 538 41.75 21.05 -40.32
CA ARG A 538 40.43 20.77 -39.76
C ARG A 538 40.57 20.02 -38.44
N PHE A 539 39.63 20.29 -37.52
CA PHE A 539 39.53 19.65 -36.22
C PHE A 539 38.15 18.96 -36.12
N PRO A 540 38.03 17.66 -36.44
CA PRO A 540 36.78 16.94 -36.38
C PRO A 540 36.22 16.96 -34.96
N ASP A 541 34.90 16.89 -34.83
CA ASP A 541 34.24 16.98 -33.52
C ASP A 541 34.64 15.76 -32.65
N VAL A 542 34.38 14.55 -33.15
CA VAL A 542 34.94 13.30 -32.59
C VAL A 542 35.54 12.45 -33.71
N TYR A 543 36.85 12.20 -33.63
CA TYR A 543 37.58 11.32 -34.55
C TYR A 543 37.71 9.92 -33.95
N VAL A 544 37.39 8.89 -34.73
CA VAL A 544 37.48 7.49 -34.32
C VAL A 544 38.27 6.72 -35.38
N ALA A 545 39.30 5.98 -34.96
CA ALA A 545 40.02 5.05 -35.81
C ALA A 545 39.73 3.61 -35.38
N VAL A 546 39.39 2.76 -36.34
CA VAL A 546 39.04 1.34 -36.14
C VAL A 546 40.10 0.45 -36.80
N GLN A 547 40.44 -0.64 -36.12
CA GLN A 547 41.33 -1.67 -36.63
C GLN A 547 40.59 -2.48 -37.68
N ASN A 548 41.20 -2.63 -38.85
CA ASN A 548 40.69 -3.46 -39.92
C ASN A 548 41.21 -4.90 -39.74
N PRO A 549 40.36 -5.93 -39.72
CA PRO A 549 40.81 -7.33 -39.62
C PRO A 549 41.52 -7.86 -40.90
N GLY A 550 41.77 -7.02 -41.90
CA GLY A 550 42.47 -7.40 -43.14
C GLY A 550 43.99 -7.56 -42.99
N PRO A 551 44.68 -8.14 -44.00
CA PRO A 551 46.12 -8.47 -43.97
C PRO A 551 47.08 -7.26 -44.07
N LEU A 552 46.56 -6.03 -44.10
CA LEU A 552 47.33 -4.79 -44.12
C LEU A 552 46.87 -3.92 -42.95
N ASP A 553 47.81 -3.36 -42.18
CA ASP A 553 47.62 -2.44 -41.04
C ASP A 553 46.97 -1.08 -41.44
N GLU A 554 45.98 -1.08 -42.34
CA GLU A 554 45.21 0.11 -42.69
C GLU A 554 44.10 0.32 -41.65
N ASN A 555 44.38 1.17 -40.65
CA ASN A 555 43.33 1.70 -39.78
C ASN A 555 42.34 2.52 -40.62
N ARG A 556 41.05 2.20 -40.52
CA ARG A 556 39.97 3.04 -41.08
C ARG A 556 39.61 4.11 -40.07
N ALA A 557 39.24 5.30 -40.53
CA ALA A 557 38.89 6.42 -39.67
C ALA A 557 37.54 7.02 -40.03
N PHE A 558 36.80 7.49 -39.04
CA PHE A 558 35.57 8.24 -39.28
C PHE A 558 35.42 9.41 -38.30
N GLU A 559 34.66 10.41 -38.73
CA GLU A 559 34.27 11.56 -37.91
C GLU A 559 32.82 11.40 -37.49
N ILE A 560 32.52 11.59 -36.20
CA ILE A 560 31.17 11.84 -35.72
C ILE A 560 30.98 13.34 -35.57
N GLN A 561 30.16 13.93 -36.44
CA GLN A 561 29.86 15.36 -36.46
C GLN A 561 28.67 15.66 -35.55
N VAL A 562 28.92 16.39 -34.46
CA VAL A 562 27.92 16.70 -33.42
C VAL A 562 27.36 18.09 -33.66
N LYS A 563 26.05 18.18 -33.88
CA LYS A 563 25.37 19.45 -34.14
C LYS A 563 24.10 19.53 -33.30
N ILE A 564 24.25 20.07 -32.09
CA ILE A 564 23.14 20.27 -31.17
C ILE A 564 22.51 21.65 -31.43
N HIS A 565 21.61 21.73 -32.41
CA HIS A 565 20.88 22.95 -32.73
C HIS A 565 19.48 23.00 -32.12
N GLU A 566 18.93 24.22 -32.04
CA GLU A 566 17.55 24.47 -31.64
C GLU A 566 16.56 23.88 -32.66
N PRO A 567 15.29 23.59 -32.28
CA PRO A 567 14.32 22.89 -33.13
C PRO A 567 14.03 23.55 -34.50
N ASN A 568 14.36 24.83 -34.67
CA ASN A 568 14.10 25.62 -35.87
C ASN A 568 15.36 25.94 -36.69
N GLN A 569 16.53 25.36 -36.34
CA GLN A 569 17.80 25.69 -36.97
C GLN A 569 18.42 24.49 -37.68
N TYR A 570 18.54 24.59 -39.01
CA TYR A 570 19.24 23.60 -39.84
C TYR A 570 20.76 23.68 -39.67
N VAL A 571 21.43 22.55 -39.87
CA VAL A 571 22.89 22.50 -40.04
C VAL A 571 23.24 23.07 -41.40
N ARG A 572 24.01 24.16 -41.41
CA ARG A 572 24.40 24.85 -42.65
C ARG A 572 25.56 24.15 -43.35
N LEU A 573 25.62 24.23 -44.68
CA LEU A 573 26.71 23.65 -45.47
C LEU A 573 28.09 24.09 -44.95
N LYS A 574 28.27 25.39 -44.66
CA LYS A 574 29.51 25.94 -44.11
C LYS A 574 29.98 25.28 -42.81
N GLU A 575 29.08 24.65 -42.04
CA GLU A 575 29.39 23.98 -40.77
C GLU A 575 29.94 22.56 -41.00
N ILE A 576 29.78 22.01 -42.21
CA ILE A 576 30.19 20.64 -42.58
C ILE A 576 31.19 20.59 -43.75
N GLU A 577 31.43 21.71 -44.44
CA GLU A 577 32.37 21.81 -45.58
C GLU A 577 33.75 21.22 -45.26
N GLY A 578 34.29 21.46 -44.06
CA GLY A 578 35.57 20.90 -43.63
C GLY A 578 35.55 19.38 -43.44
N SER A 579 34.43 18.83 -42.98
CA SER A 579 34.23 17.38 -42.83
C SER A 579 34.07 16.71 -44.20
N LEU A 580 33.32 17.33 -45.13
CA LEU A 580 33.23 16.88 -46.53
C LEU A 580 34.60 16.96 -47.24
N GLY A 581 35.39 18.00 -46.97
CA GLY A 581 36.77 18.12 -47.43
C GLY A 581 37.66 16.97 -46.91
N SER A 582 37.56 16.66 -45.62
CA SER A 582 38.30 15.54 -45.01
C SER A 582 37.89 14.19 -45.63
N LEU A 583 36.61 14.00 -45.92
CA LEU A 583 36.05 12.80 -46.54
C LEU A 583 36.51 12.63 -48.00
N THR A 584 36.47 13.70 -48.79
CA THR A 584 36.91 13.71 -50.21
C THR A 584 38.40 13.49 -50.38
N HIS A 585 39.23 14.02 -49.47
CA HIS A 585 40.69 13.85 -49.48
C HIS A 585 41.16 12.62 -48.70
N LYS A 586 40.26 11.69 -48.37
CA LYS A 586 40.55 10.41 -47.69
C LYS A 586 41.31 10.58 -46.36
N LYS A 587 41.03 11.65 -45.61
CA LYS A 587 41.51 11.82 -44.22
C LYS A 587 40.62 11.12 -43.20
N ILE A 588 39.37 10.90 -43.60
CA ILE A 588 38.41 10.01 -42.96
C ILE A 588 37.76 9.17 -44.06
N ASP A 589 37.38 7.93 -43.75
CA ASP A 589 36.68 6.99 -44.61
C ASP A 589 35.16 7.22 -44.55
N ALA A 590 34.61 7.61 -43.40
CA ALA A 590 33.18 7.88 -43.22
C ALA A 590 32.90 9.13 -42.38
N LEU A 591 31.70 9.70 -42.55
CA LEU A 591 31.17 10.81 -41.76
C LEU A 591 29.82 10.39 -41.16
N VAL A 592 29.70 10.42 -39.84
CA VAL A 592 28.48 10.06 -39.10
C VAL A 592 27.91 11.33 -38.47
N PHE A 593 26.61 11.58 -38.64
CA PHE A 593 25.97 12.75 -38.07
C PHE A 593 25.21 12.44 -36.77
N LEU A 594 25.28 13.38 -35.82
CA LEU A 594 24.40 13.46 -34.65
C LEU A 594 23.80 14.87 -34.61
N ILE A 595 22.53 14.99 -34.99
CA ILE A 595 21.89 16.29 -35.22
C ILE A 595 20.65 16.44 -34.34
N THR A 596 20.59 17.52 -33.56
CA THR A 596 19.31 18.04 -33.04
C THR A 596 18.85 19.21 -33.90
N GLY A 597 17.54 19.38 -34.09
CA GLY A 597 16.96 20.36 -35.02
C GLY A 597 16.28 19.69 -36.23
N PRO A 598 16.04 20.41 -37.33
CA PRO A 598 15.39 19.85 -38.52
C PRO A 598 16.26 18.94 -39.41
N GLY A 599 17.59 18.92 -39.21
CA GLY A 599 18.54 18.17 -40.04
C GLY A 599 19.49 19.07 -40.84
N LEU A 600 20.04 18.53 -41.94
CA LEU A 600 20.88 19.27 -42.88
C LEU A 600 20.05 20.19 -43.77
N GLU A 601 20.54 21.39 -44.07
CA GLU A 601 19.88 22.26 -45.06
C GLU A 601 19.94 21.65 -46.48
N PRO A 602 18.99 21.97 -47.38
CA PRO A 602 18.96 21.38 -48.72
C PRO A 602 20.26 21.54 -49.52
N ARG A 603 20.95 22.69 -49.37
CA ARG A 603 22.24 22.94 -50.02
C ARG A 603 23.33 21.98 -49.57
N ALA A 604 23.33 21.58 -48.30
CA ALA A 604 24.28 20.60 -47.76
C ALA A 604 24.04 19.21 -48.35
N LEU A 605 22.78 18.81 -48.53
CA LEU A 605 22.41 17.54 -49.16
C LEU A 605 22.83 17.50 -50.64
N THR A 606 22.52 18.56 -51.40
CA THR A 606 22.94 18.67 -52.81
C THR A 606 24.46 18.61 -52.95
N GLU A 607 25.21 19.20 -52.01
CA GLU A 607 26.68 19.14 -52.05
C GLU A 607 27.22 17.74 -51.76
N ILE A 608 26.62 16.99 -50.84
CA ILE A 608 26.98 15.58 -50.56
C ILE A 608 26.80 14.72 -51.81
N GLU A 609 25.68 14.89 -52.52
CA GLU A 609 25.40 14.21 -53.78
C GLU A 609 26.38 14.62 -54.89
N ARG A 610 26.65 15.92 -55.03
CA ARG A 610 27.59 16.48 -56.02
C ARG A 610 29.00 15.93 -55.84
N LEU A 611 29.44 15.75 -54.59
CA LEU A 611 30.74 15.18 -54.25
C LEU A 611 30.80 13.65 -54.39
N GLN A 612 29.67 12.98 -54.68
CA GLN A 612 29.56 11.52 -54.78
C GLN A 612 30.03 10.78 -53.52
N VAL A 613 29.74 11.35 -52.34
CA VAL A 613 30.13 10.78 -51.04
C VAL A 613 28.95 10.24 -50.22
N SER A 614 27.73 10.19 -50.80
CA SER A 614 26.51 9.79 -50.08
C SER A 614 26.62 8.43 -49.39
N GLU A 615 27.29 7.44 -49.99
CA GLU A 615 27.49 6.10 -49.41
C GLU A 615 28.41 6.09 -48.17
N ARG A 616 29.14 7.18 -47.95
CA ARG A 616 30.11 7.35 -46.85
C ARG A 616 29.59 8.30 -45.76
N VAL A 617 28.36 8.77 -45.89
CA VAL A 617 27.69 9.68 -44.95
C VAL A 617 26.52 8.98 -44.29
N PHE A 618 26.52 8.94 -42.95
CA PHE A 618 25.52 8.22 -42.16
C PHE A 618 24.72 9.16 -41.25
N CYS A 619 23.51 8.73 -40.89
CA CYS A 619 22.69 9.32 -39.83
C CYS A 619 22.37 10.82 -40.01
N VAL A 620 22.08 11.26 -41.25
CA VAL A 620 21.75 12.67 -41.57
C VAL A 620 20.39 13.15 -41.03
N SER A 621 19.55 12.23 -40.54
CA SER A 621 18.23 12.52 -39.97
C SER A 621 18.35 13.08 -38.54
N PRO A 622 17.45 13.98 -38.12
CA PRO A 622 17.46 14.51 -36.77
C PRO A 622 17.02 13.48 -35.73
N LEU A 623 17.50 13.63 -34.50
CA LEU A 623 17.15 12.73 -33.39
C LEU A 623 15.65 12.81 -33.02
N ASN A 624 15.01 11.66 -32.87
CA ASN A 624 13.68 11.54 -32.28
C ASN A 624 13.71 11.60 -30.73
N SER A 625 12.56 11.50 -30.07
CA SER A 625 12.48 11.61 -28.59
C SER A 625 13.24 10.51 -27.85
N ASP A 626 13.24 9.27 -28.35
CA ASP A 626 13.92 8.15 -27.69
C ASP A 626 15.43 8.23 -27.88
N GLN A 627 15.86 8.65 -29.07
CA GLN A 627 17.26 8.95 -29.38
C GLN A 627 17.80 10.10 -28.52
N LEU A 628 16.98 11.14 -28.29
CA LEU A 628 17.31 12.22 -27.39
C LEU A 628 17.41 11.74 -25.93
N ASP A 629 16.50 10.88 -25.47
CA ASP A 629 16.59 10.30 -24.12
C ASP A 629 17.90 9.48 -23.94
N ALA A 630 18.30 8.70 -24.96
CA ALA A 630 19.55 7.95 -24.97
C ALA A 630 20.78 8.87 -24.93
N LEU A 631 20.77 9.94 -25.73
CA LEU A 631 21.80 10.98 -25.72
C LEU A 631 21.94 11.63 -24.34
N LEU A 632 20.82 12.01 -23.71
CA LEU A 632 20.84 12.63 -22.39
C LEU A 632 21.31 11.66 -21.30
N LEU A 633 20.93 10.38 -21.39
CA LEU A 633 21.47 9.36 -20.49
C LEU A 633 22.98 9.26 -20.63
N MET A 634 23.52 9.21 -21.86
CA MET A 634 24.96 9.17 -22.11
C MET A 634 25.67 10.37 -21.47
N VAL A 635 25.19 11.59 -21.74
CA VAL A 635 25.78 12.84 -21.25
C VAL A 635 25.84 12.87 -19.72
N TYR A 636 24.80 12.38 -19.04
CA TYR A 636 24.68 12.48 -17.59
C TYR A 636 24.98 11.17 -16.84
N TYR A 637 25.40 10.11 -17.53
CA TYR A 637 25.54 8.76 -16.95
C TYR A 637 26.48 8.73 -15.74
N ARG A 638 27.71 9.25 -15.91
CA ARG A 638 28.72 9.29 -14.84
C ARG A 638 28.25 10.11 -13.64
N GLU A 639 27.44 11.15 -13.84
CA GLU A 639 26.90 11.93 -12.74
C GLU A 639 25.81 11.17 -11.97
N LEU A 640 24.99 10.38 -12.67
CA LEU A 640 23.94 9.55 -12.08
C LEU A 640 24.50 8.33 -11.34
N ILE A 641 25.53 7.68 -11.87
CA ILE A 641 26.01 6.36 -11.38
C ILE A 641 27.38 6.44 -10.67
N GLU A 642 28.17 7.50 -10.91
CA GLU A 642 29.56 7.66 -10.45
C GLU A 642 30.47 6.46 -10.82
N SER A 643 30.18 5.79 -11.93
CA SER A 643 31.02 4.76 -12.53
C SER A 643 30.92 4.83 -14.05
N ASP A 644 31.85 4.17 -14.73
CA ASP A 644 31.77 4.00 -16.17
C ASP A 644 30.64 3.04 -16.55
N PRO A 645 30.01 3.23 -17.72
CA PRO A 645 29.03 2.29 -18.25
C PRO A 645 29.73 0.98 -18.65
N PRO A 646 29.06 -0.18 -18.54
CA PRO A 646 29.58 -1.42 -19.11
C PRO A 646 29.55 -1.36 -20.65
N PRO A 647 30.46 -2.06 -21.37
CA PRO A 647 30.56 -1.99 -22.83
C PRO A 647 29.24 -2.32 -23.56
N LEU A 648 28.48 -3.30 -23.08
CA LEU A 648 27.18 -3.66 -23.66
C LEU A 648 26.18 -2.49 -23.63
N LEU A 649 26.15 -1.72 -22.54
CA LEU A 649 25.29 -0.55 -22.44
C LEU A 649 25.73 0.57 -23.38
N VAL A 650 27.04 0.75 -23.55
CA VAL A 650 27.57 1.74 -24.51
C VAL A 650 27.10 1.41 -25.93
N LYS A 651 27.19 0.14 -26.34
CA LYS A 651 26.70 -0.33 -27.64
C LYS A 651 25.21 -0.12 -27.80
N GLU A 652 24.40 -0.44 -26.79
CA GLU A 652 22.95 -0.22 -26.80
C GLU A 652 22.60 1.27 -26.97
N ILE A 653 23.28 2.14 -26.23
CA ILE A 653 23.08 3.60 -26.30
C ILE A 653 23.46 4.12 -27.69
N PHE A 654 24.62 3.75 -28.22
CA PHE A 654 25.02 4.20 -29.57
C PHE A 654 24.10 3.64 -30.65
N SER A 655 23.69 2.38 -30.54
CA SER A 655 22.75 1.77 -31.48
C SER A 655 21.41 2.52 -31.52
N THR A 656 20.95 2.93 -30.34
CA THR A 656 19.74 3.75 -30.21
C THR A 656 19.96 5.14 -30.83
N ILE A 657 21.00 5.88 -30.42
CA ILE A 657 21.29 7.24 -30.89
C ILE A 657 21.40 7.29 -32.43
N PHE A 658 22.13 6.36 -33.04
CA PHE A 658 22.38 6.36 -34.48
C PHE A 658 21.28 5.65 -35.30
N GLY A 659 20.38 4.90 -34.65
CA GLY A 659 19.32 4.14 -35.32
C GLY A 659 19.83 2.97 -36.17
N ILE A 660 21.09 2.57 -35.97
CA ILE A 660 21.78 1.47 -36.64
C ILE A 660 22.56 0.75 -35.54
N ASP A 661 22.54 -0.58 -35.53
CA ASP A 661 23.35 -1.35 -34.58
C ASP A 661 24.82 -0.90 -34.64
N TRP A 662 25.43 -0.70 -33.47
CA TRP A 662 26.80 -0.17 -33.38
C TRP A 662 27.80 -1.08 -34.08
N GLU A 663 27.66 -2.40 -33.93
CA GLU A 663 28.55 -3.35 -34.59
C GLU A 663 28.37 -3.31 -36.11
N ASP A 664 27.13 -3.21 -36.58
CA ASP A 664 26.83 -3.05 -38.00
C ASP A 664 27.41 -1.75 -38.57
N LEU A 665 27.34 -0.64 -37.83
CA LEU A 665 27.94 0.63 -38.24
C LEU A 665 29.46 0.50 -38.36
N ILE A 666 30.12 -0.07 -37.35
CA ILE A 666 31.58 -0.27 -37.36
C ILE A 666 31.99 -1.27 -38.45
N ASN A 667 31.21 -2.34 -38.68
CA ASN A 667 31.45 -3.31 -39.76
C ASN A 667 31.33 -2.65 -41.14
N ARG A 668 30.30 -1.83 -41.36
CA ARG A 668 30.10 -1.10 -42.62
C ARG A 668 31.26 -0.17 -42.91
N ILE A 669 31.72 0.59 -41.90
CA ILE A 669 32.87 1.50 -42.04
C ILE A 669 34.17 0.71 -42.25
N GLY A 670 34.38 -0.38 -41.50
CA GLY A 670 35.57 -1.24 -41.63
C GLY A 670 35.69 -1.90 -43.01
N ASN A 671 34.56 -2.27 -43.61
CA ASN A 671 34.48 -2.93 -44.91
C ASN A 671 34.41 -1.95 -46.10
N MET A 672 34.50 -0.63 -45.88
CA MET A 672 34.55 0.32 -46.99
C MET A 672 35.82 0.09 -47.81
N THR A 673 35.66 -0.41 -49.04
CA THR A 673 36.75 -0.49 -50.01
C THR A 673 37.25 0.92 -50.32
N ALA A 674 38.57 1.12 -50.30
CA ALA A 674 39.20 2.32 -50.82
C ALA A 674 38.88 2.45 -52.32
N MET A 675 37.78 3.13 -52.68
CA MET A 675 37.42 3.32 -54.08
C MET A 675 38.53 4.06 -54.83
N SER A 676 38.71 3.67 -56.09
CA SER A 676 39.64 4.26 -57.05
C SER A 676 39.48 5.79 -57.12
N PRO A 677 40.58 6.55 -57.31
CA PRO A 677 40.51 8.00 -57.35
C PRO A 677 39.48 8.51 -58.37
N LEU A 678 38.73 9.55 -57.97
CA LEU A 678 37.89 10.35 -58.86
C LEU A 678 38.69 10.67 -60.13
N LYS A 679 38.17 10.26 -61.30
CA LYS A 679 38.68 10.75 -62.59
C LYS A 679 38.65 12.28 -62.53
N GLU A 680 39.81 12.91 -62.67
CA GLU A 680 39.91 14.37 -62.74
C GLU A 680 38.94 14.89 -63.82
N PRO A 681 38.25 16.02 -63.58
CA PRO A 681 37.44 16.64 -64.61
C PRO A 681 38.36 17.01 -65.77
N ILE A 682 38.02 16.50 -66.96
CA ILE A 682 38.67 16.86 -68.21
C ILE A 682 38.57 18.38 -68.34
N VAL A 683 39.71 19.06 -68.30
CA VAL A 683 39.81 20.48 -68.64
C VAL A 683 39.45 20.60 -70.12
N GLU A 684 38.21 21.00 -70.41
CA GLU A 684 37.80 21.41 -71.75
C GLU A 684 38.67 22.61 -72.16
N LYS A 685 39.51 22.39 -73.18
CA LYS A 685 40.10 23.49 -73.94
C LYS A 685 38.97 24.18 -74.70
N GLU A 686 38.89 25.50 -74.53
CA GLU A 686 38.02 26.39 -75.29
C GLU A 686 38.07 26.10 -76.80
N PRO A 687 36.91 26.03 -77.48
CA PRO A 687 36.84 26.35 -78.88
C PRO A 687 36.33 27.78 -79.10
N VAL A 688 37.07 28.42 -80.00
CA VAL A 688 36.89 29.68 -80.71
C VAL A 688 35.43 29.99 -81.10
N LYS A 689 35.08 31.27 -80.94
CA LYS A 689 33.82 31.92 -81.37
C LYS A 689 33.60 31.87 -82.89
N GLN A 690 32.34 31.63 -83.28
CA GLN A 690 31.57 32.19 -84.42
C GLN A 690 30.22 31.43 -84.41
N GLY A 691 29.00 31.95 -84.57
CA GLY A 691 28.39 33.24 -84.89
C GLY A 691 26.96 32.93 -85.43
N SER A 692 25.97 33.77 -85.11
CA SER A 692 24.58 33.90 -85.67
C SER A 692 23.58 32.72 -85.49
N SER A 693 22.51 32.86 -84.68
CA SER A 693 21.13 33.41 -84.97
C SER A 693 20.23 32.41 -85.75
N ALA A 694 18.94 32.16 -85.51
CA ALA A 694 17.88 32.63 -84.60
C ALA A 694 16.60 31.78 -84.85
N ILE A 695 15.67 31.69 -83.87
CA ILE A 695 14.17 31.51 -83.98
C ILE A 695 13.68 30.08 -84.41
N THR A 696 12.64 29.39 -83.89
CA THR A 696 11.42 29.63 -83.06
C THR A 696 10.88 28.30 -82.44
N ASP A 697 10.28 28.41 -81.25
CA ASP A 697 9.03 27.82 -80.67
C ASP A 697 8.51 26.40 -81.02
N TYR A 698 8.15 25.58 -80.01
CA TYR A 698 6.80 25.59 -79.35
C TYR A 698 6.67 24.55 -78.20
N LEU A 699 5.73 24.86 -77.31
CA LEU A 699 5.25 24.25 -76.06
C LEU A 699 4.93 22.73 -76.06
N HIS A 700 5.09 22.05 -74.91
CA HIS A 700 3.96 21.82 -73.97
C HIS A 700 4.36 21.21 -72.61
N VAL A 701 3.79 21.82 -71.57
CA VAL A 701 3.81 21.47 -70.15
C VAL A 701 2.56 20.64 -69.82
N ASN A 702 2.68 19.65 -68.93
CA ASN A 702 1.56 19.17 -68.12
C ASN A 702 1.98 19.11 -66.64
N LYS A 703 1.24 19.84 -65.81
CA LYS A 703 1.31 19.87 -64.34
C LYS A 703 0.29 18.90 -63.76
N THR A 704 0.66 18.24 -62.65
CA THR A 704 -0.25 17.53 -61.75
C THR A 704 -0.56 18.44 -60.55
N PRO A 705 -1.81 18.58 -60.10
CA PRO A 705 -2.14 19.41 -58.94
C PRO A 705 -2.33 18.62 -57.64
N GLU A 706 -2.03 19.33 -56.55
CA GLU A 706 -2.30 19.05 -55.14
C GLU A 706 -3.81 18.87 -54.85
N VAL A 707 -4.17 18.37 -53.65
CA VAL A 707 -4.90 19.16 -52.63
C VAL A 707 -5.23 18.34 -51.37
N THR A 708 -5.22 19.11 -50.29
CA THR A 708 -5.34 19.00 -48.83
C THR A 708 -6.67 18.48 -48.23
N GLN A 709 -6.58 18.07 -46.95
CA GLN A 709 -7.66 17.75 -46.00
C GLN A 709 -8.60 18.93 -45.65
N LYS A 710 -9.87 18.63 -45.26
CA LYS A 710 -10.50 19.04 -43.96
C LYS A 710 -11.97 18.57 -43.76
N THR A 711 -12.28 18.40 -42.48
CA THR A 711 -13.51 18.12 -41.67
C THR A 711 -14.69 19.10 -41.91
N LEU A 712 -15.97 18.97 -41.49
CA LEU A 712 -16.66 18.46 -40.27
C LEU A 712 -18.23 18.49 -40.45
N ASN A 713 -18.97 17.60 -39.74
CA ASN A 713 -20.39 17.61 -39.22
C ASN A 713 -21.65 18.02 -40.03
N LYS A 714 -22.72 17.18 -39.99
CA LYS A 714 -24.02 17.41 -39.27
C LYS A 714 -25.11 16.30 -39.43
N GLU A 715 -25.80 16.02 -38.30
CA GLU A 715 -27.24 15.72 -38.02
C GLU A 715 -28.11 14.70 -38.83
N GLN A 716 -28.55 13.62 -38.13
CA GLN A 716 -29.90 12.99 -37.91
C GLN A 716 -31.03 13.00 -38.99
N PRO A 717 -32.15 12.20 -38.90
CA PRO A 717 -32.53 11.02 -38.06
C PRO A 717 -33.30 9.86 -38.81
N ASN A 718 -33.84 8.90 -38.03
CA ASN A 718 -35.06 8.08 -38.19
C ASN A 718 -35.04 6.56 -38.53
N GLN A 719 -35.53 5.79 -37.53
CA GLN A 719 -36.64 4.80 -37.50
C GLN A 719 -36.80 3.72 -38.58
N GLU A 720 -36.83 2.43 -38.20
CA GLU A 720 -38.04 1.57 -38.05
C GLU A 720 -37.67 0.09 -37.79
N GLU A 721 -38.04 -0.39 -36.59
CA GLU A 721 -39.00 -1.47 -36.29
C GLU A 721 -39.03 -2.87 -36.99
N ILE A 722 -39.21 -3.89 -36.12
CA ILE A 722 -40.08 -5.10 -36.21
C ILE A 722 -39.46 -6.53 -36.39
N SER A 723 -39.69 -7.33 -35.33
CA SER A 723 -40.07 -8.77 -35.25
C SER A 723 -39.03 -9.88 -35.39
N VAL A 724 -39.23 -11.13 -34.93
CA VAL A 724 -40.05 -11.84 -33.90
C VAL A 724 -39.41 -13.25 -33.84
N GLY A 725 -39.29 -13.81 -32.64
CA GLY A 725 -39.41 -15.23 -32.27
C GLY A 725 -38.74 -16.36 -33.07
N HIS A 726 -38.03 -17.26 -32.37
CA HIS A 726 -38.40 -18.68 -32.20
C HIS A 726 -37.47 -19.40 -31.19
N LYS A 727 -38.07 -20.12 -30.23
CA LYS A 727 -37.51 -21.27 -29.49
C LYS A 727 -37.97 -22.56 -30.22
N PRO A 728 -37.68 -23.78 -29.73
CA PRO A 728 -36.40 -24.39 -29.37
C PRO A 728 -36.23 -25.76 -30.09
N ALA A 729 -35.05 -26.38 -30.05
CA ALA A 729 -34.90 -27.81 -30.37
C ALA A 729 -34.34 -28.55 -29.15
N GLN A 730 -35.16 -29.47 -28.65
CA GLN A 730 -34.80 -30.53 -27.73
C GLN A 730 -33.86 -31.52 -28.42
N THR A 731 -32.91 -32.08 -27.68
CA THR A 731 -32.50 -33.47 -27.90
C THR A 731 -32.03 -34.09 -26.59
N THR A 732 -32.70 -35.18 -26.27
CA THR A 732 -32.58 -36.12 -25.17
C THR A 732 -31.51 -37.18 -25.50
N ALA A 733 -30.66 -37.54 -24.54
CA ALA A 733 -30.07 -38.87 -24.32
C ALA A 733 -29.29 -38.81 -23.00
N MET A 734 -29.80 -39.30 -21.86
CA MET A 734 -29.71 -40.69 -21.38
C MET A 734 -28.35 -41.37 -21.64
N CYS A 735 -27.50 -41.41 -20.62
CA CYS A 735 -26.90 -42.65 -20.09
C CYS A 735 -26.29 -42.38 -18.69
N LYS A 736 -26.73 -43.18 -17.73
CA LYS A 736 -26.11 -43.56 -16.44
C LYS A 736 -26.11 -45.10 -16.47
N PRO A 737 -25.48 -45.81 -15.53
CA PRO A 737 -24.15 -45.66 -14.93
C PRO A 737 -23.42 -47.03 -14.90
N GLU A 738 -22.13 -47.09 -14.57
CA GLU A 738 -21.46 -48.28 -14.03
C GLU A 738 -20.15 -47.77 -13.38
N ASN A 739 -20.07 -47.70 -12.05
CA ASN A 739 -19.51 -48.72 -11.15
C ASN A 739 -18.21 -49.33 -11.69
N ASP A 740 -17.08 -48.97 -11.07
CA ASP A 740 -16.19 -49.96 -10.48
C ASP A 740 -15.14 -49.29 -9.56
N THR A 741 -15.08 -49.80 -8.33
CA THR A 741 -13.90 -49.76 -7.46
C THR A 741 -13.39 -51.19 -7.46
N PRO A 742 -12.07 -51.45 -7.45
CA PRO A 742 -11.47 -51.76 -6.16
C PRO A 742 -9.99 -51.36 -5.98
N ALA A 743 -9.67 -51.09 -4.71
CA ALA A 743 -8.50 -51.54 -3.92
C ALA A 743 -7.07 -51.55 -4.49
N SER A 744 -6.19 -50.91 -3.69
CA SER A 744 -4.93 -51.44 -3.12
C SER A 744 -3.80 -51.85 -4.06
N GLU A 745 -2.66 -51.16 -3.96
CA GLU A 745 -1.37 -51.76 -3.54
C GLU A 745 -0.25 -50.71 -3.45
N ARG A 746 0.53 -50.78 -2.35
CA ARG A 746 1.87 -50.17 -2.22
C ARG A 746 2.88 -51.04 -2.99
N PRO A 747 4.00 -50.46 -3.46
CA PRO A 747 5.30 -50.71 -2.78
C PRO A 747 6.12 -49.40 -2.64
N GLU A 748 6.77 -49.15 -1.50
CA GLU A 748 8.16 -49.53 -1.16
C GLU A 748 9.27 -48.81 -1.98
N SER A 749 9.87 -47.81 -1.30
CA SER A 749 11.30 -47.53 -1.11
C SER A 749 12.33 -47.79 -2.21
N ILE A 750 13.03 -46.72 -2.64
CA ILE A 750 14.48 -46.63 -2.92
C ILE A 750 14.86 -45.16 -2.60
N SER A 751 15.39 -44.82 -1.42
CA SER A 751 16.80 -44.81 -0.96
C SER A 751 17.78 -43.98 -1.81
N THR A 752 18.14 -42.83 -1.23
CA THR A 752 19.50 -42.28 -1.05
C THR A 752 20.41 -42.02 -2.26
N SER A 753 20.73 -40.73 -2.45
CA SER A 753 22.12 -40.32 -2.69
C SER A 753 22.43 -39.09 -1.83
N GLU A 754 23.32 -39.32 -0.87
CA GLU A 754 23.97 -38.36 0.00
C GLU A 754 24.84 -37.39 -0.84
N GLU A 755 24.81 -36.10 -0.50
CA GLU A 755 26.04 -35.34 -0.34
C GLU A 755 25.80 -34.17 0.63
N SER A 756 26.57 -34.24 1.70
CA SER A 756 26.73 -33.39 2.87
C SER A 756 27.29 -32.00 2.53
N ASP A 757 26.79 -30.94 3.18
CA ASP A 757 27.59 -30.30 4.24
C ASP A 757 26.84 -29.20 5.01
N VAL A 758 26.76 -29.45 6.31
CA VAL A 758 26.89 -28.55 7.47
C VAL A 758 26.00 -27.29 7.52
N ASN A 759 24.86 -27.45 8.17
CA ASN A 759 24.39 -26.45 9.14
C ASN A 759 23.77 -27.22 10.32
N GLU A 760 24.48 -27.23 11.46
CA GLU A 760 24.01 -27.74 12.74
C GLU A 760 22.77 -26.94 13.19
N GLY A 761 21.59 -27.36 12.71
CA GLY A 761 20.33 -27.04 13.34
C GLY A 761 20.20 -27.90 14.59
N LEU A 762 20.13 -27.27 15.76
CA LEU A 762 19.71 -27.93 17.00
C LEU A 762 18.44 -28.72 16.71
N HIS A 763 18.53 -30.05 16.74
CA HIS A 763 17.37 -30.90 16.76
C HIS A 763 16.71 -30.71 18.13
N VAL A 764 15.72 -29.82 18.18
CA VAL A 764 14.91 -29.61 19.36
C VAL A 764 14.04 -30.86 19.52
N PRO A 765 14.17 -31.64 20.61
CA PRO A 765 13.33 -32.80 20.88
C PRO A 765 11.85 -32.42 20.78
N GLU A 766 10.98 -33.30 20.27
CA GLU A 766 9.53 -33.06 20.20
C GLU A 766 8.95 -32.62 21.55
N GLU A 767 9.46 -33.15 22.66
CA GLU A 767 9.13 -32.72 24.02
C GLU A 767 9.43 -31.24 24.26
N ILE A 768 10.52 -30.69 23.72
CA ILE A 768 10.88 -29.27 23.86
C ILE A 768 10.01 -28.38 22.95
N VAL A 769 9.58 -28.85 21.78
CA VAL A 769 8.63 -28.14 20.91
C VAL A 769 7.24 -28.09 21.55
N GLU A 770 6.81 -29.19 22.17
CA GLU A 770 5.55 -29.30 22.88
C GLU A 770 5.56 -28.48 24.19
N LEU A 771 6.69 -28.50 24.93
CA LEU A 771 6.95 -27.59 26.05
C LEU A 771 6.93 -26.14 25.57
N LYS A 772 7.56 -25.79 24.44
CA LYS A 772 7.60 -24.41 23.91
C LYS A 772 6.20 -23.91 23.52
N ASN A 773 5.37 -24.74 22.89
CA ASN A 773 3.97 -24.39 22.57
C ASN A 773 3.10 -24.26 23.83
N ARG A 774 3.31 -25.12 24.84
CA ARG A 774 2.69 -24.95 26.18
C ARG A 774 3.19 -23.70 26.88
N TYR A 775 4.49 -23.39 26.80
CA TYR A 775 5.11 -22.22 27.39
C TYR A 775 4.68 -20.92 26.73
N GLU A 776 4.45 -20.90 25.41
CA GLU A 776 3.98 -19.72 24.69
C GLU A 776 2.53 -19.37 25.06
N CYS A 777 1.69 -20.38 25.27
CA CYS A 777 0.33 -20.19 25.82
C CYS A 777 0.36 -19.65 27.26
N ILE A 778 1.23 -20.20 28.12
CA ILE A 778 1.43 -19.73 29.51
C ILE A 778 2.05 -18.33 29.55
N LEU A 779 2.99 -18.01 28.66
CA LEU A 779 3.63 -16.69 28.54
C LEU A 779 2.63 -15.63 28.09
N ASN A 780 1.74 -15.97 27.16
CA ASN A 780 0.67 -15.08 26.70
C ASN A 780 -0.37 -14.86 27.81
N GLU A 781 -0.75 -15.89 28.56
CA GLU A 781 -1.63 -15.74 29.72
C GLU A 781 -0.97 -14.91 30.82
N VAL A 782 0.26 -15.21 31.24
CA VAL A 782 0.97 -14.47 32.30
C VAL A 782 1.22 -13.02 31.89
N SER A 783 1.54 -12.75 30.62
CA SER A 783 1.67 -11.39 30.10
C SER A 783 0.33 -10.66 30.05
N PHE A 784 -0.76 -11.34 29.64
CA PHE A 784 -2.11 -10.79 29.69
C PHE A 784 -2.50 -10.40 31.12
N ILE A 785 -2.23 -11.26 32.09
CA ILE A 785 -2.55 -11.06 33.51
C ILE A 785 -1.75 -9.89 34.09
N LEU A 786 -0.45 -9.79 33.75
CA LEU A 786 0.41 -8.69 34.18
C LEU A 786 0.00 -7.36 33.53
N ASN A 787 -0.31 -7.36 32.23
CA ASN A 787 -0.78 -6.17 31.52
C ASN A 787 -2.15 -5.72 32.06
N LEU A 788 -3.09 -6.65 32.28
CA LEU A 788 -4.40 -6.36 32.87
C LEU A 788 -4.29 -5.79 34.29
N ALA A 789 -3.36 -6.32 35.10
CA ALA A 789 -3.09 -5.81 36.45
C ALA A 789 -2.44 -4.41 36.44
N LEU A 790 -1.59 -4.13 35.45
CA LEU A 790 -0.94 -2.83 35.23
C LEU A 790 -1.95 -1.79 34.70
N ASP A 791 -2.76 -2.14 33.71
CA ASP A 791 -3.79 -1.28 33.10
C ASP A 791 -4.89 -0.90 34.10
N ARG A 792 -5.23 -1.80 35.04
CA ARG A 792 -6.18 -1.54 36.13
C ARG A 792 -5.56 -0.87 37.37
N LYS A 793 -4.37 -0.27 37.25
CA LYS A 793 -3.65 0.46 38.33
C LYS A 793 -3.54 -0.33 39.64
N GLY A 794 -3.40 -1.66 39.57
CA GLY A 794 -3.23 -2.52 40.74
C GLY A 794 -4.43 -2.61 41.69
N ARG A 795 -5.64 -2.22 41.25
CA ARG A 795 -6.89 -2.44 42.01
C ARG A 795 -7.49 -3.78 41.64
N TRP A 796 -7.12 -4.79 42.42
CA TRP A 796 -7.92 -5.99 42.63
C TRP A 796 -8.08 -6.11 44.14
N GLY A 797 -9.34 -6.23 44.60
CA GLY A 797 -9.69 -6.41 46.01
C GLY A 797 -8.82 -7.49 46.63
N GLY A 798 -8.33 -7.23 47.85
CA GLY A 798 -7.30 -8.04 48.50
C GLY A 798 -7.46 -9.55 48.31
N GLN A 799 -6.32 -10.22 48.11
CA GLN A 799 -6.04 -11.67 48.20
C GLN A 799 -5.84 -12.56 46.96
N VAL A 800 -6.18 -12.21 45.71
CA VAL A 800 -6.28 -13.30 44.68
C VAL A 800 -5.16 -13.40 43.63
N THR A 801 -4.11 -12.56 43.61
CA THR A 801 -2.95 -12.85 42.70
C THR A 801 -2.22 -14.13 43.10
N LYS A 802 -2.25 -14.47 44.40
CA LYS A 802 -1.58 -15.64 44.97
C LYS A 802 -2.28 -16.95 44.61
N ASP A 803 -3.61 -16.97 44.63
CA ASP A 803 -4.40 -18.16 44.30
C ASP A 803 -4.57 -18.36 42.79
N TYR A 804 -4.55 -17.27 42.02
CA TYR A 804 -4.69 -17.30 40.57
C TYR A 804 -3.45 -17.85 39.85
N VAL A 805 -2.24 -17.49 40.30
CA VAL A 805 -0.99 -18.10 39.79
C VAL A 805 -0.88 -19.57 40.26
N LYS A 806 -1.26 -19.86 41.51
CA LYS A 806 -1.15 -21.20 42.10
C LYS A 806 -2.10 -22.23 41.46
N LYS A 807 -3.23 -21.81 40.88
CA LYS A 807 -4.20 -22.69 40.20
C LYS A 807 -3.90 -22.91 38.71
N ARG A 808 -3.00 -22.14 38.10
CA ARG A 808 -2.70 -22.19 36.65
C ARG A 808 -1.25 -22.48 36.30
N VAL A 809 -0.35 -22.52 37.26
CA VAL A 809 0.92 -23.25 37.09
C VAL A 809 0.56 -24.74 37.11
N PRO A 810 0.84 -25.50 36.03
CA PRO A 810 0.64 -26.95 36.04
C PRO A 810 1.23 -27.57 37.31
N PRO A 811 0.49 -28.43 38.04
CA PRO A 811 0.98 -29.04 39.29
C PRO A 811 2.23 -29.92 39.09
N GLU A 812 2.56 -30.20 37.83
CA GLU A 812 3.68 -31.02 37.37
C GLU A 812 5.02 -30.25 37.27
N LEU A 813 5.00 -28.90 37.30
CA LEU A 813 6.22 -28.08 37.24
C LEU A 813 6.93 -28.07 38.60
N LYS A 814 8.19 -28.51 38.60
CA LYS A 814 9.07 -28.42 39.79
C LYS A 814 9.43 -26.95 40.05
N GLU A 815 9.65 -26.61 41.32
CA GLU A 815 9.94 -25.24 41.78
C GLU A 815 11.08 -24.55 40.99
N GLU A 816 12.12 -25.31 40.62
CA GLU A 816 13.24 -24.84 39.81
C GLU A 816 12.82 -24.39 38.39
N GLN A 817 11.84 -25.06 37.79
CA GLN A 817 11.34 -24.74 36.46
C GLN A 817 10.50 -23.45 36.47
N CYS A 818 9.69 -23.24 37.51
CA CYS A 818 8.96 -21.99 37.73
C CYS A 818 9.92 -20.80 37.91
N ARG A 819 11.02 -21.01 38.66
CA ARG A 819 12.04 -20.00 38.92
C ARG A 819 12.80 -19.61 37.63
N LEU A 820 13.14 -20.59 36.80
CA LEU A 820 13.76 -20.39 35.47
C LEU A 820 12.90 -19.54 34.53
N VAL A 821 11.59 -19.79 34.47
CA VAL A 821 10.64 -19.00 33.66
C VAL A 821 10.57 -17.55 34.14
N PHE A 822 10.53 -17.36 35.45
CA PHE A 822 10.48 -16.03 36.06
C PHE A 822 11.77 -15.22 35.82
N ASP A 823 12.94 -15.89 35.92
CA ASP A 823 14.24 -15.27 35.64
C ASP A 823 14.45 -14.97 34.15
N GLN A 824 13.84 -15.74 33.24
CA GLN A 824 13.86 -15.47 31.81
C GLN A 824 13.00 -14.24 31.47
N LEU A 825 11.79 -14.15 32.03
CA LEU A 825 10.92 -12.95 31.95
C LEU A 825 11.61 -11.69 32.49
N ARG A 826 12.40 -11.84 33.56
CA ARG A 826 13.24 -10.78 34.14
C ARG A 826 14.35 -10.32 33.19
N LYS A 827 14.99 -11.23 32.44
CA LYS A 827 16.02 -10.88 31.44
C LYS A 827 15.43 -10.17 30.22
N ASP A 828 14.21 -10.55 29.83
CA ASP A 828 13.53 -10.00 28.65
C ASP A 828 12.88 -8.63 28.93
N ALA A 829 12.49 -8.36 30.18
CA ALA A 829 12.02 -7.07 30.66
C ALA A 829 13.17 -6.04 30.86
N LYS A 830 13.88 -5.68 29.78
CA LYS A 830 15.03 -4.74 29.76
C LYS A 830 14.75 -3.29 30.20
N LYS A 831 13.67 -2.98 30.92
CA LYS A 831 13.25 -1.59 31.25
C LYS A 831 13.10 -1.25 32.72
N PHE A 832 13.25 -2.20 33.65
CA PHE A 832 13.07 -1.91 35.08
C PHE A 832 14.29 -2.36 35.89
N PRO A 833 15.15 -1.43 36.36
CA PRO A 833 16.36 -1.76 37.12
C PRO A 833 16.08 -2.12 38.59
N VAL A 834 14.82 -2.17 39.02
CA VAL A 834 14.44 -2.47 40.41
C VAL A 834 13.57 -3.71 40.44
N ILE A 835 14.00 -4.70 41.23
CA ILE A 835 13.23 -5.93 41.50
C ILE A 835 11.94 -5.49 42.21
N LEU A 836 10.78 -5.72 41.61
CA LEU A 836 9.48 -5.38 42.22
C LEU A 836 8.79 -6.59 42.86
N ALA A 837 9.22 -7.80 42.54
CA ALA A 837 8.75 -9.01 43.20
C ALA A 837 9.84 -10.09 43.17
N GLU A 838 9.89 -10.88 44.24
CA GLU A 838 10.70 -12.08 44.37
C GLU A 838 9.80 -13.30 44.47
N TYR A 839 10.22 -14.40 43.86
CA TYR A 839 9.51 -15.66 43.89
C TYR A 839 10.02 -16.49 45.08
N GLU A 840 9.13 -16.90 45.98
CA GLU A 840 9.44 -17.73 47.15
C GLU A 840 8.39 -18.84 47.28
N GLY A 841 8.78 -20.08 46.97
CA GLY A 841 7.86 -21.21 46.85
C GLY A 841 6.81 -20.97 45.75
N THR A 842 5.52 -21.14 46.04
CA THR A 842 4.44 -20.84 45.10
C THR A 842 3.91 -19.39 45.19
N SER A 843 4.73 -18.45 45.68
CA SER A 843 4.30 -17.09 46.04
C SER A 843 5.15 -16.02 45.34
N LEU A 844 4.51 -14.95 44.89
CA LEU A 844 5.19 -13.69 44.55
C LEU A 844 5.18 -12.75 45.76
N LYS A 845 6.36 -12.45 46.31
CA LYS A 845 6.54 -11.43 47.35
C LYS A 845 6.96 -10.11 46.73
N PHE A 846 6.14 -9.09 46.88
CA PHE A 846 6.51 -7.72 46.52
C PHE A 846 7.40 -7.12 47.60
N ASN A 847 8.59 -6.63 47.24
CA ASN A 847 9.49 -6.00 48.21
C ASN A 847 8.97 -4.63 48.68
N ASP A 848 9.59 -4.06 49.70
CA ASP A 848 9.11 -2.81 50.30
C ASP A 848 9.20 -1.61 49.35
N THR A 849 10.11 -1.65 48.36
CA THR A 849 10.18 -0.67 47.27
C THR A 849 8.91 -0.69 46.41
N SER A 850 8.33 -1.86 46.22
CA SER A 850 7.09 -2.07 45.45
C SER A 850 5.85 -1.66 46.22
N LYS A 851 5.85 -1.87 47.54
CA LYS A 851 4.80 -1.34 48.41
C LYS A 851 4.85 0.18 48.45
N LYS A 852 6.04 0.79 48.49
CA LYS A 852 6.23 2.25 48.39
C LYS A 852 5.79 2.79 47.02
N PHE A 853 6.15 2.12 45.93
CA PHE A 853 5.71 2.47 44.57
C PHE A 853 4.17 2.38 44.42
N ARG A 854 3.56 1.34 45.01
CA ARG A 854 2.10 1.18 45.06
C ARG A 854 1.42 2.28 45.89
N LYS A 855 2.05 2.71 47.00
CA LYS A 855 1.61 3.86 47.81
C LYS A 855 1.68 5.17 47.01
N TYR A 856 2.77 5.39 46.28
CA TYR A 856 2.99 6.56 45.42
C TYR A 856 1.97 6.65 44.27
N LEU A 857 1.58 5.50 43.69
CA LEU A 857 0.52 5.44 42.67
C LEU A 857 -0.89 5.67 43.24
N GLN A 858 -1.09 5.44 44.53
CA GLN A 858 -2.37 5.63 45.22
C GLN A 858 -2.56 7.05 45.75
N ASN A 859 -1.47 7.78 46.03
CA ASN A 859 -1.46 9.21 46.36
C ASN A 859 -0.33 9.92 45.60
N PRO A 860 -0.56 10.41 44.36
CA PRO A 860 0.50 11.02 43.54
C PRO A 860 1.03 12.38 44.04
N ASN A 861 0.41 12.94 45.10
CA ASN A 861 0.73 14.24 45.68
C ASN A 861 1.48 14.15 47.03
N GLU A 862 1.82 12.93 47.50
CA GLU A 862 2.87 12.66 48.50
C GLU A 862 4.08 12.07 47.78
#